data_AF-A0A534XWP4-F1
#
_entry.id   AF-A0A534XWP4-F1
#
_cell.length_a   1.000
_cell.length_b   1.000
_cell.length_c   1.000
_cell.angle_alpha   90.00
_cell.angle_beta   90.00
_cell.angle_gamma   90.00
#
_symmetry.space_group_name_H-M   'P 1'
#
loop_
_entity.id
_entity.type
_entity.pdbx_description
1 polymer ?
#
loop_
_entity_poly.entity_id
_entity_poly.type
_entity_poly.pdbx_seq_one_letter_code
_entity_poly.pdbx_strand_id
1 'polypeptide(L)'
;MRNESKRQLASTTVLVAITVMLLSGVAVADEGDGPKELRRFIDRQVGRIEKLMVPANDSDLPQPRLPDGRVDPAFQTTEAKRYLGKLLFHDPIRTARIIPDFGGVPATKQSASCGSCHLGETASRAGTLFNFAVGGEGRGYTDASGNFIARRRPRSDLPIRRSTPLFPGDALVDELPTLTDVYEFAIGSPARGRKLPDPGPLLRTGRLDALDSVARNAPGVIGFAFNNRLLLGGFAGEPDSSPGGLNPFGHAAQENVALLLLDAHRMLNAESAELQHFQAYVKLFQDAFPEEAAQYAASITVDNPNGDPNLLINDLTVLRATASFMRTVVTRDTPWDRFIAGDDHALTAEQRRGAKLFFTPAGGRQRGASCFACHSGPMLNKQVDDPDVTGVGQFVEENFFNLGLEDHPLQALNVAARHDPSFRDDGRREITFRDSDAFKFRVVTLRQLKDSKNFFHNGLFTSVKEVVEYFNAGVPQDPVAASAGTLSERFTHPRGQGSPPGLGLHEDEVNDLTDFLVNALYDPAIAHFDPDSPTRPFVITERDLTYSKFRPDLAAAGAEDGRMPSLLPPDNNDALSRRDMGLEFLDVTRQVEMSLISTSGNGGNRQEDVYRITNKSSSIVDTHLLTIVRGLSDQIEMDNASGLTSGGDAYRREFLPEGVLLPGQSIVQTLVFKRKHHAPRVSYTLTLLSGQGNP
;
A
#
# COMPACT_ATOMS: atom_id res chain seq x y z
N MET A 1 17.29 -21.39 81.82
CA MET A 1 18.10 -20.99 82.99
C MET A 1 19.35 -20.28 82.47
N ARG A 2 19.58 -19.06 82.95
CA ARG A 2 20.72 -18.17 82.64
C ARG A 2 22.00 -18.66 83.34
N ASN A 3 23.16 -18.41 82.70
CA ASN A 3 24.40 -17.85 83.28
C ASN A 3 25.43 -17.75 82.13
N GLU A 4 25.90 -16.59 81.64
CA GLU A 4 26.77 -15.55 82.27
C GLU A 4 28.03 -16.16 82.92
N SER A 5 29.29 -15.71 82.78
CA SER A 5 30.00 -14.55 82.20
C SER A 5 31.52 -14.84 82.38
N LYS A 6 32.52 -14.39 81.57
CA LYS A 6 33.37 -13.15 81.65
C LYS A 6 34.73 -13.48 80.94
N ARG A 7 35.18 -12.73 79.92
CA ARG A 7 36.32 -11.74 79.87
C ARG A 7 37.65 -12.23 80.53
N GLN A 8 38.85 -12.13 79.94
CA GLN A 8 39.48 -10.91 79.37
C GLN A 8 40.85 -11.20 78.63
N LEU A 9 41.06 -10.51 77.50
CA LEU A 9 42.25 -10.08 76.72
C LEU A 9 43.66 -10.72 76.87
N ALA A 10 44.27 -11.03 75.71
CA ALA A 10 45.60 -10.55 75.29
C ALA A 10 45.77 -10.62 73.74
N SER A 11 46.40 -9.59 73.18
CA SER A 11 46.56 -9.30 71.74
C SER A 11 47.75 -10.01 71.12
N THR A 12 47.62 -10.62 69.93
CA THR A 12 48.69 -10.65 68.92
C THR A 12 48.15 -11.00 67.52
N THR A 13 48.41 -10.11 66.57
CA THR A 13 48.14 -10.20 65.14
C THR A 13 48.89 -11.36 64.48
N VAL A 14 48.20 -12.21 63.71
CA VAL A 14 48.85 -13.20 62.82
C VAL A 14 48.38 -12.95 61.39
N LEU A 15 49.38 -12.65 60.54
CA LEU A 15 49.33 -12.55 59.09
C LEU A 15 48.84 -13.87 58.47
N VAL A 16 47.82 -13.83 57.61
CA VAL A 16 47.48 -14.94 56.71
C VAL A 16 47.76 -14.50 55.28
N ALA A 17 48.64 -15.23 54.62
CA ALA A 17 49.13 -15.00 53.27
C ALA A 17 48.03 -15.24 52.23
N ILE A 18 47.90 -14.29 51.31
CA ILE A 18 47.08 -14.36 50.11
C ILE A 18 47.76 -15.32 49.13
N THR A 19 47.06 -16.40 48.77
CA THR A 19 47.46 -17.26 47.64
C THR A 19 46.59 -16.87 46.45
N VAL A 20 47.19 -16.26 45.44
CA VAL A 20 46.56 -15.95 44.15
C VAL A 20 46.48 -17.24 43.35
N MET A 21 45.28 -17.83 43.25
CA MET A 21 44.96 -18.79 42.21
C MET A 21 44.30 -18.04 41.05
N LEU A 22 45.04 -17.96 39.94
CA LEU A 22 44.54 -17.59 38.61
C LEU A 22 43.47 -18.62 38.19
N LEU A 23 42.22 -18.33 38.51
CA LEU A 23 41.08 -18.92 37.83
C LEU A 23 40.92 -18.18 36.51
N SER A 24 41.32 -18.84 35.42
CA SER A 24 40.90 -18.51 34.07
C SER A 24 39.38 -18.35 34.08
N GLY A 25 38.92 -17.11 33.91
CA GLY A 25 37.52 -16.82 33.67
C GLY A 25 37.11 -17.53 32.38
N VAL A 26 36.46 -18.67 32.51
CA VAL A 26 35.55 -19.14 31.49
C VAL A 26 34.45 -18.08 31.48
N ALA A 27 34.51 -17.20 30.50
CA ALA A 27 33.35 -16.41 30.12
C ALA A 27 32.21 -17.41 29.94
N VAL A 28 31.21 -17.34 30.82
CA VAL A 28 29.93 -17.98 30.56
C VAL A 28 29.41 -17.23 29.34
N ALA A 29 29.60 -17.84 28.17
CA ALA A 29 29.01 -17.37 26.94
C ALA A 29 27.50 -17.30 27.17
N ASP A 30 26.94 -16.11 26.97
CA ASP A 30 25.51 -15.88 26.96
C ASP A 30 24.87 -16.92 26.03
N GLU A 31 23.86 -17.64 26.50
CA GLU A 31 23.21 -18.69 25.71
C GLU A 31 22.50 -18.08 24.49
N GLY A 32 23.19 -18.11 23.34
CA GLY A 32 22.61 -18.25 22.00
C GLY A 32 21.95 -17.02 21.38
N ASP A 33 22.76 -16.03 20.99
CA ASP A 33 22.38 -14.96 20.05
C ASP A 33 23.01 -15.14 18.64
N GLY A 34 23.64 -16.30 18.43
CA GLY A 34 24.17 -16.66 17.12
C GLY A 34 23.05 -16.91 16.09
N PRO A 35 23.29 -16.64 14.79
CA PRO A 35 22.31 -16.84 13.72
C PRO A 35 21.67 -18.23 13.71
N LYS A 36 22.47 -19.28 13.94
CA LYS A 36 22.03 -20.68 13.92
C LYS A 36 21.18 -21.02 15.14
N GLU A 37 21.55 -20.55 16.32
CA GLU A 37 20.79 -20.71 17.56
C GLU A 37 19.44 -20.02 17.45
N LEU A 38 19.41 -18.79 16.91
CA LEU A 38 18.17 -18.06 16.67
C LEU A 38 17.24 -18.79 15.71
N ARG A 39 17.73 -19.30 14.56
CA ARG A 39 16.88 -20.10 13.65
C ARG A 39 16.33 -21.36 14.32
N ARG A 40 17.15 -22.09 15.10
CA ARG A 40 16.68 -23.26 15.87
C ARG A 40 15.65 -22.88 16.93
N PHE A 41 15.79 -21.70 17.54
CA PHE A 41 14.80 -21.18 18.49
C PHE A 41 13.48 -20.91 17.79
N ILE A 42 13.49 -20.17 16.68
CA ILE A 42 12.30 -19.83 15.90
C ILE A 42 11.62 -21.08 15.38
N ASP A 43 12.39 -22.03 14.83
CA ASP A 43 11.89 -23.32 14.36
C ASP A 43 11.03 -24.04 15.42
N ARG A 44 11.50 -24.08 16.67
CA ARG A 44 10.73 -24.65 17.79
C ARG A 44 9.48 -23.84 18.12
N GLN A 45 9.53 -22.51 18.06
CA GLN A 45 8.39 -21.64 18.39
C GLN A 45 7.24 -21.80 17.38
N VAL A 46 7.56 -21.92 16.09
CA VAL A 46 6.53 -22.03 15.03
C VAL A 46 6.25 -23.48 14.61
N GLY A 47 6.91 -24.43 15.26
CA GLY A 47 6.84 -25.86 15.02
C GLY A 47 7.66 -26.33 13.82
N ARG A 48 7.89 -25.47 12.82
CA ARG A 48 8.79 -25.66 11.67
C ARG A 48 9.10 -24.32 11.00
N ILE A 49 10.36 -23.94 10.84
CA ILE A 49 10.74 -22.64 10.27
C ILE A 49 10.32 -22.48 8.80
N GLU A 50 10.20 -23.58 8.05
CA GLU A 50 9.77 -23.54 6.64
C GLU A 50 8.36 -22.96 6.45
N LYS A 51 7.51 -23.00 7.49
CA LYS A 51 6.19 -22.35 7.48
C LYS A 51 6.25 -20.83 7.31
N LEU A 52 7.41 -20.22 7.55
CA LEU A 52 7.62 -18.77 7.44
C LEU A 52 8.20 -18.39 6.07
N MET A 53 8.51 -19.36 5.20
CA MET A 53 9.13 -19.12 3.90
C MET A 53 8.08 -18.85 2.83
N VAL A 54 8.30 -17.79 2.04
CA VAL A 54 7.53 -17.54 0.83
C VAL A 54 8.02 -18.50 -0.27
N PRO A 55 7.12 -19.18 -1.00
CA PRO A 55 7.52 -20.06 -2.11
C PRO A 55 8.35 -19.33 -3.16
N ALA A 56 9.40 -19.97 -3.66
CA ALA A 56 10.36 -19.36 -4.57
C ALA A 56 9.75 -19.00 -5.94
N ASN A 57 8.78 -19.78 -6.42
CA ASN A 57 8.15 -19.59 -7.73
C ASN A 57 6.65 -19.27 -7.62
N ASP A 58 6.12 -18.56 -8.61
CA ASP A 58 4.69 -18.23 -8.68
C ASP A 58 3.80 -19.47 -8.86
N SER A 59 4.31 -20.55 -9.46
CA SER A 59 3.61 -21.83 -9.60
C SER A 59 3.41 -22.56 -8.27
N ASP A 60 4.25 -22.28 -7.28
CA ASP A 60 4.24 -22.89 -5.96
C ASP A 60 3.44 -22.05 -4.95
N LEU A 61 2.97 -20.87 -5.37
CA LEU A 61 2.07 -20.07 -4.57
C LEU A 61 0.74 -20.80 -4.37
N PRO A 62 0.05 -20.52 -3.25
CA PRO A 62 -1.24 -21.12 -2.97
C PRO A 62 -2.23 -20.83 -4.09
N GLN A 63 -2.90 -21.88 -4.56
CA GLN A 63 -3.85 -21.83 -5.66
C GLN A 63 -5.04 -22.72 -5.34
N PRO A 64 -6.23 -22.40 -5.87
CA PRO A 64 -7.40 -23.27 -5.77
C PRO A 64 -7.11 -24.66 -6.31
N ARG A 65 -7.62 -25.67 -5.60
CA ARG A 65 -7.49 -27.08 -5.99
C ARG A 65 -8.85 -27.71 -6.18
N LEU A 66 -8.94 -28.59 -7.17
CA LEU A 66 -10.08 -29.48 -7.37
C LEU A 66 -10.17 -30.51 -6.22
N PRO A 67 -11.30 -31.21 -6.04
CA PRO A 67 -11.45 -32.23 -5.00
C PRO A 67 -10.41 -33.37 -5.07
N ASP A 68 -9.82 -33.60 -6.24
CA ASP A 68 -8.75 -34.58 -6.47
C ASP A 68 -7.34 -34.04 -6.13
N GLY A 69 -7.24 -32.80 -5.65
CA GLY A 69 -5.99 -32.16 -5.23
C GLY A 69 -5.20 -31.49 -6.36
N ARG A 70 -5.59 -31.63 -7.63
CA ARG A 70 -4.94 -30.90 -8.73
C ARG A 70 -5.28 -29.41 -8.67
N VAL A 71 -4.38 -28.56 -9.19
CA VAL A 71 -4.66 -27.13 -9.35
C VAL A 71 -5.86 -26.97 -10.30
N ASP A 72 -6.80 -26.11 -9.94
CA ASP A 72 -7.93 -25.77 -10.80
C ASP A 72 -7.41 -25.03 -12.05
N PRO A 73 -7.59 -25.58 -13.27
CA PRO A 73 -7.14 -24.95 -14.51
C PRO A 73 -7.68 -23.53 -14.71
N ALA A 74 -8.88 -23.23 -14.20
CA ALA A 74 -9.48 -21.89 -14.29
C ALA A 74 -8.61 -20.84 -13.57
N PHE A 75 -7.99 -21.22 -12.46
CA PHE A 75 -7.19 -20.34 -11.59
C PHE A 75 -5.69 -20.61 -11.64
N GLN A 76 -5.25 -21.52 -12.51
CA GLN A 76 -3.83 -21.77 -12.72
C GLN A 76 -3.09 -20.46 -13.06
N THR A 77 -2.10 -20.12 -12.25
CA THR A 77 -1.25 -18.94 -12.44
C THR A 77 -0.31 -19.16 -13.63
N THR A 78 -0.44 -18.34 -14.67
CA THR A 78 0.48 -18.28 -15.82
C THR A 78 1.02 -16.87 -15.97
N GLU A 79 2.19 -16.70 -16.61
CA GLU A 79 2.74 -15.37 -16.87
C GLU A 79 1.77 -14.50 -17.69
N ALA A 80 1.07 -15.09 -18.68
CA ALA A 80 0.10 -14.36 -19.50
C ALA A 80 -1.08 -13.84 -18.67
N LYS A 81 -1.68 -14.67 -17.80
CA LYS A 81 -2.76 -14.24 -16.89
C LYS A 81 -2.28 -13.20 -15.88
N ARG A 82 -1.08 -13.39 -15.31
CA ARG A 82 -0.47 -12.46 -14.36
C ARG A 82 -0.19 -11.10 -15.01
N TYR A 83 0.41 -11.08 -16.20
CA TYR A 83 0.71 -9.85 -16.93
C TYR A 83 -0.56 -9.10 -17.32
N LEU A 84 -1.57 -9.80 -17.87
CA LEU A 84 -2.88 -9.21 -18.12
C LEU A 84 -3.50 -8.66 -16.83
N GLY A 85 -3.49 -9.43 -15.74
CA GLY A 85 -4.01 -8.99 -14.44
C GLY A 85 -3.32 -7.74 -13.89
N LYS A 86 -1.99 -7.63 -14.07
CA LYS A 86 -1.22 -6.44 -13.70
C LYS A 86 -1.67 -5.23 -14.52
N LEU A 87 -1.79 -5.38 -15.84
CA LEU A 87 -2.27 -4.29 -16.70
C LEU A 87 -3.68 -3.85 -16.30
N LEU A 88 -4.60 -4.80 -16.08
CA LEU A 88 -5.97 -4.50 -15.63
C LEU A 88 -6.02 -3.79 -14.26
N PHE A 89 -5.11 -4.15 -13.33
CA PHE A 89 -5.06 -3.54 -12.00
C PHE A 89 -4.67 -2.05 -12.05
N HIS A 90 -3.84 -1.68 -13.02
CA HIS A 90 -3.27 -0.34 -13.15
C HIS A 90 -3.90 0.48 -14.30
N ASP A 91 -4.83 -0.07 -15.07
CA ASP A 91 -5.48 0.64 -16.18
C ASP A 91 -6.78 1.32 -15.72
N PRO A 92 -6.90 2.65 -15.82
CA PRO A 92 -8.11 3.35 -15.41
C PRO A 92 -9.36 3.07 -16.26
N ILE A 93 -9.21 2.41 -17.42
CA ILE A 93 -10.27 2.27 -18.44
C ILE A 93 -11.58 1.63 -17.94
N ARG A 94 -11.50 0.85 -16.86
CA ARG A 94 -12.63 0.09 -16.31
C ARG A 94 -13.32 0.76 -15.13
N THR A 95 -12.83 1.91 -14.69
CA THR A 95 -13.47 2.59 -13.56
C THR A 95 -14.55 3.51 -14.09
N ALA A 96 -15.79 3.35 -13.64
CA ALA A 96 -16.83 4.34 -13.82
C ALA A 96 -17.38 4.73 -12.45
N ARG A 97 -17.52 6.04 -12.19
CA ARG A 97 -18.45 6.48 -11.16
C ARG A 97 -19.83 6.23 -11.74
N ILE A 98 -20.63 5.45 -11.01
CA ILE A 98 -22.08 5.22 -11.07
C ILE A 98 -22.79 5.84 -12.27
N ILE A 99 -23.62 5.03 -12.94
CA ILE A 99 -24.55 5.48 -13.98
C ILE A 99 -25.23 6.78 -13.52
N PRO A 100 -25.23 7.86 -14.35
CA PRO A 100 -25.75 9.19 -13.96
C PRO A 100 -27.15 9.16 -13.33
N ASP A 101 -27.95 8.15 -13.66
CA ASP A 101 -29.28 7.87 -13.11
C ASP A 101 -29.29 7.66 -11.59
N PHE A 102 -28.14 7.43 -10.96
CA PHE A 102 -27.94 7.31 -9.51
C PHE A 102 -27.01 8.40 -8.94
N GLY A 103 -26.94 9.58 -9.57
CA GLY A 103 -26.17 10.72 -9.02
C GLY A 103 -24.65 10.65 -9.24
N GLY A 104 -24.17 9.80 -10.13
CA GLY A 104 -22.76 9.74 -10.50
C GLY A 104 -22.27 11.02 -11.20
N VAL A 105 -20.98 11.35 -11.03
CA VAL A 105 -20.32 12.49 -11.69
C VAL A 105 -19.55 11.99 -12.92
N PRO A 106 -20.06 12.22 -14.15
CA PRO A 106 -19.46 11.65 -15.38
C PRO A 106 -17.98 12.02 -15.57
N ALA A 107 -17.55 13.18 -15.07
CA ALA A 107 -16.17 13.66 -15.16
C ALA A 107 -15.15 12.80 -14.38
N THR A 108 -15.60 11.76 -13.68
CA THR A 108 -14.76 10.81 -12.94
C THR A 108 -14.73 9.42 -13.58
N LYS A 109 -15.46 9.18 -14.68
CA LYS A 109 -15.29 7.96 -15.49
C LYS A 109 -13.85 7.89 -15.99
N GLN A 110 -13.26 6.71 -15.87
CA GLN A 110 -11.92 6.36 -16.30
C GLN A 110 -10.82 7.24 -15.70
N SER A 111 -11.06 7.73 -14.48
CA SER A 111 -10.12 8.59 -13.77
C SER A 111 -9.20 7.83 -12.81
N ALA A 112 -9.57 6.64 -12.33
CA ALA A 112 -8.77 5.89 -11.36
C ALA A 112 -8.69 4.40 -11.75
N SER A 113 -7.83 3.63 -11.08
CA SER A 113 -7.74 2.16 -11.17
C SER A 113 -7.48 1.59 -9.77
N CYS A 114 -7.29 0.27 -9.61
CA CYS A 114 -6.85 -0.28 -8.32
C CYS A 114 -5.49 0.32 -7.89
N GLY A 115 -4.59 0.55 -8.86
CA GLY A 115 -3.30 1.23 -8.66
C GLY A 115 -3.40 2.67 -8.16
N SER A 116 -4.56 3.34 -8.30
CA SER A 116 -4.78 4.62 -7.64
C SER A 116 -4.78 4.49 -6.10
N CYS A 117 -5.48 3.50 -5.57
CA CYS A 117 -5.61 3.31 -4.11
C CYS A 117 -4.51 2.46 -3.51
N HIS A 118 -3.86 1.64 -4.33
CA HIS A 118 -2.86 0.69 -3.93
C HIS A 118 -1.57 1.05 -4.64
N LEU A 119 -0.81 2.00 -4.07
CA LEU A 119 0.45 2.50 -4.61
C LEU A 119 1.60 1.60 -4.13
N GLY A 120 2.41 1.09 -5.06
CA GLY A 120 3.52 0.21 -4.70
C GLY A 120 4.55 0.89 -3.80
N GLU A 121 4.82 2.17 -4.09
CA GLU A 121 5.71 3.05 -3.33
C GLU A 121 5.24 3.34 -1.91
N THR A 122 4.01 2.91 -1.55
CA THR A 122 3.49 3.01 -0.17
C THR A 122 3.01 1.66 0.34
N ALA A 123 3.74 0.60 -0.03
CA ALA A 123 3.46 -0.78 0.36
C ALA A 123 2.08 -1.28 -0.08
N SER A 124 1.67 -0.94 -1.31
CA SER A 124 0.35 -1.25 -1.89
C SER A 124 -0.84 -0.66 -1.11
N ARG A 125 -0.62 0.43 -0.36
CA ARG A 125 -1.66 1.20 0.34
C ARG A 125 -1.90 2.54 -0.37
N ALA A 126 -2.78 3.37 0.19
CA ALA A 126 -3.10 4.68 -0.39
C ALA A 126 -2.00 5.73 -0.17
N GLY A 127 -1.12 5.52 0.81
CA GLY A 127 -0.07 6.47 1.17
C GLY A 127 -0.55 7.71 1.95
N THR A 128 -1.85 7.97 1.95
CA THR A 128 -2.50 9.09 2.64
C THR A 128 -3.59 8.59 3.59
N LEU A 129 -3.94 9.39 4.60
CA LEU A 129 -5.03 9.04 5.54
C LEU A 129 -6.38 9.06 4.82
N PHE A 130 -6.55 10.02 3.91
CA PHE A 130 -7.74 10.15 3.07
C PHE A 130 -7.42 9.71 1.65
N ASN A 131 -8.16 8.73 1.15
CA ASN A 131 -8.08 8.30 -0.23
C ASN A 131 -9.31 8.82 -0.98
N PHE A 132 -9.06 9.58 -2.05
CA PHE A 132 -10.09 10.20 -2.88
C PHE A 132 -10.13 9.54 -4.26
N ALA A 133 -10.04 8.21 -4.36
CA ALA A 133 -10.18 7.58 -5.66
C ALA A 133 -11.55 7.89 -6.26
N VAL A 134 -11.59 8.12 -7.58
CA VAL A 134 -12.79 8.57 -8.30
C VAL A 134 -13.35 9.88 -7.71
N GLY A 135 -12.77 11.02 -8.09
CA GLY A 135 -13.19 12.35 -7.59
C GLY A 135 -12.07 13.12 -6.87
N GLY A 136 -10.97 12.46 -6.56
CA GLY A 136 -9.72 13.11 -6.16
C GLY A 136 -8.81 13.37 -7.35
N GLU A 137 -7.83 14.22 -7.12
CA GLU A 137 -6.73 14.50 -8.02
C GLU A 137 -5.39 14.28 -7.34
N GLY A 138 -4.41 13.89 -8.15
CA GLY A 138 -3.03 13.63 -7.74
C GLY A 138 -2.72 12.16 -7.47
N ARG A 139 -1.42 11.90 -7.46
CA ARG A 139 -0.82 10.60 -7.13
C ARG A 139 0.26 10.80 -6.08
N GLY A 140 1.17 11.74 -6.33
CA GLY A 140 2.33 12.02 -5.49
C GLY A 140 3.43 12.71 -6.27
N TYR A 141 4.47 13.16 -5.58
CA TYR A 141 5.63 13.78 -6.21
C TYR A 141 6.94 13.20 -5.68
N THR A 142 8.01 13.43 -6.42
CA THR A 142 9.36 12.94 -6.15
C THR A 142 10.21 14.12 -5.71
N ASP A 143 10.67 14.11 -4.47
CA ASP A 143 11.50 15.20 -3.96
C ASP A 143 12.89 15.26 -4.65
N ALA A 144 13.70 16.26 -4.29
CA ALA A 144 15.04 16.44 -4.85
C ALA A 144 16.00 15.27 -4.56
N SER A 145 15.67 14.40 -3.60
CA SER A 145 16.45 13.22 -3.25
C SER A 145 15.97 11.95 -3.96
N GLY A 146 14.88 12.04 -4.74
CA GLY A 146 14.29 10.88 -5.41
C GLY A 146 13.21 10.16 -4.58
N ASN A 147 12.78 10.69 -3.43
CA ASN A 147 11.78 10.02 -2.60
C ASN A 147 10.37 10.31 -3.11
N PHE A 148 9.56 9.26 -3.25
CA PHE A 148 8.14 9.39 -3.56
C PHE A 148 7.35 9.82 -2.32
N ILE A 149 6.50 10.84 -2.50
CA ILE A 149 5.60 11.37 -1.48
C ILE A 149 4.19 11.32 -2.05
N ALA A 150 3.36 10.42 -1.50
CA ALA A 150 1.97 10.29 -1.90
C ALA A 150 1.20 11.60 -1.64
N ARG A 151 0.40 12.01 -2.61
CA ARG A 151 -0.43 13.22 -2.50
C ARG A 151 -1.72 13.01 -3.25
N ARG A 152 -2.83 13.12 -2.50
CA ARG A 152 -4.19 13.10 -3.05
C ARG A 152 -5.00 14.19 -2.37
N ARG A 153 -5.83 14.89 -3.13
CA ARG A 153 -6.81 15.84 -2.61
C ARG A 153 -8.12 15.72 -3.36
N PRO A 154 -9.24 16.16 -2.78
CA PRO A 154 -10.49 16.22 -3.52
C PRO A 154 -10.38 17.20 -4.69
N ARG A 155 -11.09 16.91 -5.78
CA ARG A 155 -11.19 17.88 -6.88
C ARG A 155 -12.07 19.05 -6.48
N SER A 156 -11.71 20.25 -6.97
CA SER A 156 -12.44 21.49 -6.69
C SER A 156 -13.82 21.58 -7.36
N ASP A 157 -14.10 20.72 -8.33
CA ASP A 157 -15.39 20.65 -9.04
C ASP A 157 -16.39 19.69 -8.38
N LEU A 158 -16.03 19.05 -7.26
CA LEU A 158 -16.96 18.24 -6.48
C LEU A 158 -17.92 19.11 -5.66
N PRO A 159 -19.21 18.72 -5.54
CA PRO A 159 -20.16 19.44 -4.70
C PRO A 159 -19.79 19.41 -3.21
N ILE A 160 -19.86 20.58 -2.58
CA ILE A 160 -19.69 20.77 -1.14
C ILE A 160 -21.10 20.98 -0.54
N ARG A 161 -21.50 20.13 0.42
CA ARG A 161 -22.85 20.16 1.04
C ARG A 161 -22.84 20.70 2.47
N ARG A 162 -21.69 20.66 3.15
CA ARG A 162 -21.43 21.13 4.52
C ARG A 162 -20.49 22.33 4.49
N SER A 163 -20.70 23.26 5.41
CA SER A 163 -19.84 24.43 5.62
C SER A 163 -18.88 24.27 6.80
N THR A 164 -19.02 23.20 7.59
CA THR A 164 -18.28 22.98 8.83
C THR A 164 -17.54 21.64 8.78
N PRO A 165 -16.20 21.64 8.93
CA PRO A 165 -15.41 20.42 9.04
C PRO A 165 -15.84 19.58 10.25
N LEU A 166 -15.91 18.25 10.11
CA LEU A 166 -16.28 17.34 11.20
C LEU A 166 -15.07 16.79 11.96
N PHE A 167 -13.89 16.80 11.36
CA PHE A 167 -12.63 16.34 11.95
C PHE A 167 -11.44 17.11 11.34
N PRO A 168 -10.26 17.12 11.98
CA PRO A 168 -9.07 17.72 11.42
C PRO A 168 -8.72 17.11 10.05
N GLY A 169 -8.56 17.96 9.03
CA GLY A 169 -8.26 17.51 7.66
C GLY A 169 -9.48 17.19 6.79
N ASP A 170 -10.71 17.34 7.31
CA ASP A 170 -11.93 17.27 6.51
C ASP A 170 -11.97 18.41 5.48
N ALA A 171 -11.97 18.02 4.20
CA ALA A 171 -11.93 18.93 3.07
C ALA A 171 -13.33 19.39 2.60
N LEU A 172 -14.39 19.16 3.39
CA LEU A 172 -15.78 19.51 3.10
C LEU A 172 -16.33 18.86 1.82
N VAL A 173 -15.74 17.73 1.42
CA VAL A 173 -16.21 16.98 0.27
C VAL A 173 -17.14 15.90 0.76
N ASP A 174 -18.43 16.18 0.60
CA ASP A 174 -19.52 15.36 1.14
C ASP A 174 -20.03 14.34 0.14
N GLU A 175 -19.84 14.64 -1.13
CA GLU A 175 -20.06 13.69 -2.22
C GLU A 175 -18.79 12.92 -2.52
N LEU A 176 -18.25 12.24 -1.51
CA LEU A 176 -17.43 11.06 -1.76
C LEU A 176 -18.38 9.97 -2.30
N PRO A 177 -18.09 9.31 -3.44
CA PRO A 177 -19.08 8.52 -4.22
C PRO A 177 -19.60 7.22 -3.58
N THR A 178 -19.46 7.09 -2.26
CA THR A 178 -19.64 5.82 -1.55
C THR A 178 -20.32 5.99 -0.18
N LEU A 179 -20.52 7.23 0.28
CA LEU A 179 -21.30 7.51 1.48
C LEU A 179 -22.79 7.61 1.15
N THR A 180 -23.19 8.42 0.17
CA THR A 180 -24.58 8.88 0.01
C THR A 180 -25.57 7.91 -0.63
N ASP A 181 -25.14 7.01 -1.52
CA ASP A 181 -26.09 6.26 -2.38
C ASP A 181 -26.71 5.05 -1.66
N VAL A 182 -26.09 4.60 -0.56
CA VAL A 182 -26.56 3.49 0.28
C VAL A 182 -27.78 3.89 1.11
N TYR A 183 -27.97 5.18 1.38
CA TYR A 183 -28.92 5.63 2.40
C TYR A 183 -30.38 5.65 1.96
N GLU A 184 -30.67 5.65 0.65
CA GLU A 184 -32.07 5.57 0.20
C GLU A 184 -32.65 4.14 0.28
N PHE A 185 -31.82 3.10 0.40
CA PHE A 185 -32.28 1.71 0.23
C PHE A 185 -31.89 0.70 1.33
N ALA A 186 -31.00 1.01 2.29
CA ALA A 186 -30.54 0.02 3.30
C ALA A 186 -30.49 0.53 4.76
N ILE A 187 -31.15 -0.19 5.68
CA ILE A 187 -31.03 -0.01 7.14
C ILE A 187 -29.80 -0.81 7.63
N GLY A 188 -28.61 -0.24 7.54
CA GLY A 188 -27.38 -0.83 8.10
C GLY A 188 -26.17 -0.85 7.16
N SER A 189 -25.36 -1.90 7.27
CA SER A 189 -24.18 -2.16 6.43
C SER A 189 -24.50 -3.14 5.29
N PRO A 190 -23.66 -3.32 4.25
CA PRO A 190 -23.96 -4.22 3.13
C PRO A 190 -24.15 -5.67 3.59
N ALA A 191 -23.43 -6.08 4.64
CA ALA A 191 -23.60 -7.41 5.22
C ALA A 191 -25.01 -7.61 5.79
N ARG A 192 -25.68 -6.53 6.24
CA ARG A 192 -27.06 -6.54 6.78
C ARG A 192 -28.14 -6.54 5.70
N GLY A 193 -27.87 -6.00 4.51
CA GLY A 193 -28.83 -5.89 3.41
C GLY A 193 -28.86 -7.07 2.43
N ARG A 194 -27.92 -8.02 2.52
CA ARG A 194 -27.68 -8.99 1.45
C ARG A 194 -28.52 -10.27 1.58
N LYS A 195 -29.62 -10.33 0.79
CA LYS A 195 -30.21 -11.54 0.16
C LYS A 195 -31.33 -11.28 -0.88
N LEU A 196 -31.48 -10.06 -1.41
CA LEU A 196 -32.50 -9.71 -2.41
C LEU A 196 -31.91 -8.78 -3.50
N PRO A 197 -32.09 -9.00 -4.83
CA PRO A 197 -32.67 -10.13 -5.58
C PRO A 197 -31.63 -10.97 -6.39
N ASP A 198 -32.02 -12.14 -6.93
CA ASP A 198 -31.33 -13.13 -7.83
C ASP A 198 -29.82 -12.93 -8.20
N PRO A 199 -28.96 -13.97 -8.08
CA PRO A 199 -27.56 -13.96 -8.52
C PRO A 199 -27.26 -13.72 -10.00
N GLY A 200 -28.20 -13.90 -10.93
CA GLY A 200 -27.97 -13.57 -12.36
C GLY A 200 -27.96 -12.05 -12.64
N PRO A 201 -28.92 -11.28 -12.09
CA PRO A 201 -28.92 -9.81 -12.05
C PRO A 201 -27.84 -9.17 -11.16
N LEU A 202 -27.11 -9.96 -10.36
CA LEU A 202 -26.13 -9.56 -9.34
C LEU A 202 -24.95 -8.77 -9.88
N LEU A 203 -24.64 -8.94 -11.17
CA LEU A 203 -23.64 -8.15 -11.85
C LEU A 203 -24.17 -6.73 -12.15
N ARG A 204 -25.47 -6.53 -12.45
CA ARG A 204 -25.98 -5.26 -12.99
C ARG A 204 -26.13 -4.09 -12.00
N THR A 205 -25.93 -4.29 -10.69
CA THR A 205 -26.35 -3.28 -9.69
C THR A 205 -25.28 -2.81 -8.71
N GLY A 206 -24.03 -3.26 -8.77
CA GLY A 206 -22.99 -2.82 -7.82
C GLY A 206 -23.39 -3.06 -6.35
N ARG A 207 -23.66 -4.30 -5.97
CA ARG A 207 -24.26 -4.65 -4.66
C ARG A 207 -23.49 -4.15 -3.43
N LEU A 208 -22.23 -3.75 -3.62
CA LEU A 208 -21.29 -3.39 -2.57
C LEU A 208 -20.98 -1.90 -2.52
N ASP A 209 -21.92 -1.05 -2.95
CA ASP A 209 -21.95 0.39 -2.71
C ASP A 209 -21.62 0.78 -1.25
N ALA A 210 -21.74 -0.17 -0.32
CA ALA A 210 -21.59 0.01 1.10
C ALA A 210 -20.31 -0.61 1.71
N LEU A 211 -19.32 -1.07 0.92
CA LEU A 211 -18.00 -1.41 1.47
C LEU A 211 -17.37 -0.22 2.23
N ASP A 212 -17.82 1.00 1.90
CA ASP A 212 -17.48 2.26 2.54
C ASP A 212 -18.51 2.73 3.59
N SER A 213 -19.46 1.88 3.98
CA SER A 213 -20.41 2.19 5.05
C SER A 213 -19.76 2.37 6.43
N VAL A 214 -18.54 1.84 6.59
CA VAL A 214 -17.67 2.07 7.75
C VAL A 214 -16.30 2.49 7.24
N ALA A 215 -15.80 3.61 7.74
CA ALA A 215 -14.55 4.16 7.29
C ALA A 215 -13.36 3.34 7.81
N ARG A 216 -12.47 2.92 6.91
CA ARG A 216 -11.25 2.17 7.24
C ARG A 216 -10.11 2.59 6.34
N ASN A 217 -8.89 2.47 6.86
CA ASN A 217 -7.66 2.60 6.10
C ASN A 217 -7.57 1.48 5.03
N ALA A 218 -7.13 1.84 3.82
CA ALA A 218 -7.03 0.89 2.72
C ALA A 218 -5.95 -0.18 3.03
N PRO A 219 -6.29 -1.48 3.07
CA PRO A 219 -5.30 -2.52 3.31
C PRO A 219 -4.36 -2.69 2.12
N GLY A 220 -3.13 -3.15 2.38
CA GLY A 220 -2.21 -3.56 1.33
C GLY A 220 -2.70 -4.81 0.59
N VAL A 221 -2.29 -4.95 -0.67
CA VAL A 221 -2.52 -6.14 -1.51
C VAL A 221 -1.39 -7.17 -1.37
N ILE A 222 -0.23 -6.76 -0.85
CA ILE A 222 0.91 -7.64 -0.59
C ILE A 222 0.49 -8.85 0.27
N GLY A 223 0.82 -10.05 -0.20
CA GLY A 223 0.50 -11.31 0.45
C GLY A 223 -0.89 -11.87 0.15
N PHE A 224 -1.55 -11.38 -0.90
CA PHE A 224 -2.90 -11.81 -1.29
C PHE A 224 -3.06 -13.34 -1.33
N ALA A 225 -2.09 -14.08 -1.88
CA ALA A 225 -2.17 -15.55 -1.95
C ALA A 225 -2.22 -16.25 -0.58
N PHE A 226 -1.86 -15.55 0.50
CA PHE A 226 -1.91 -16.03 1.87
C PHE A 226 -3.05 -15.39 2.66
N ASN A 227 -3.99 -14.71 1.98
CA ASN A 227 -5.17 -14.11 2.55
C ASN A 227 -6.43 -14.85 2.06
N ASN A 228 -7.01 -15.67 2.93
CA ASN A 228 -8.33 -16.29 2.70
C ASN A 228 -9.49 -15.35 3.07
N ARG A 229 -9.18 -14.17 3.63
CA ARG A 229 -10.17 -13.12 3.91
C ARG A 229 -9.57 -11.76 3.63
N LEU A 230 -10.35 -10.88 3.00
CA LEU A 230 -9.99 -9.47 2.85
C LEU A 230 -11.06 -8.55 3.43
N LEU A 231 -10.67 -7.28 3.52
CA LEU A 231 -11.31 -6.25 4.34
C LEU A 231 -11.09 -6.51 5.84
N LEU A 232 -10.99 -5.45 6.62
CA LEU A 232 -10.52 -5.57 8.01
C LEU A 232 -11.59 -6.22 8.91
N GLY A 233 -12.88 -6.11 8.58
CA GLY A 233 -13.96 -6.87 9.21
C GLY A 233 -14.16 -8.30 8.67
N GLY A 234 -13.39 -8.71 7.64
CA GLY A 234 -13.41 -10.10 7.14
C GLY A 234 -14.62 -10.49 6.30
N PHE A 235 -15.18 -9.54 5.55
CA PHE A 235 -16.35 -9.76 4.70
C PHE A 235 -16.02 -10.54 3.42
N ALA A 236 -14.87 -10.26 2.80
CA ALA A 236 -14.43 -10.98 1.60
C ALA A 236 -13.90 -12.37 1.96
N GLY A 237 -14.25 -13.38 1.18
CA GLY A 237 -13.79 -14.77 1.36
C GLY A 237 -14.74 -15.66 2.18
N GLU A 238 -15.84 -15.11 2.69
CA GLU A 238 -16.93 -15.90 3.28
C GLU A 238 -17.60 -16.81 2.22
N PRO A 239 -17.98 -18.06 2.57
CA PRO A 239 -18.83 -18.87 1.71
C PRO A 239 -20.21 -18.21 1.53
N ASP A 240 -20.91 -18.54 0.45
CA ASP A 240 -22.21 -17.89 0.16
C ASP A 240 -23.30 -18.24 1.19
N SER A 241 -23.12 -19.35 1.91
CA SER A 241 -24.00 -19.74 3.03
C SER A 241 -23.84 -18.87 4.28
N SER A 242 -22.70 -18.18 4.45
CA SER A 242 -22.46 -17.32 5.62
C SER A 242 -23.38 -16.09 5.61
N PRO A 243 -23.82 -15.60 6.78
CA PRO A 243 -24.42 -14.27 6.90
C PRO A 243 -23.51 -13.22 6.23
N GLY A 244 -24.06 -12.45 5.29
CA GLY A 244 -23.33 -11.45 4.50
C GLY A 244 -22.41 -11.99 3.39
N GLY A 245 -21.98 -13.27 3.40
CA GLY A 245 -20.86 -13.75 2.58
C GLY A 245 -21.11 -13.83 1.08
N LEU A 246 -20.36 -13.09 0.24
CA LEU A 246 -20.60 -12.97 -1.21
C LEU A 246 -19.74 -13.92 -2.03
N ASN A 247 -20.26 -15.11 -2.38
CA ASN A 247 -19.54 -16.11 -3.18
C ASN A 247 -20.47 -16.92 -4.12
N PRO A 248 -21.15 -16.28 -5.08
CA PRO A 248 -22.23 -16.90 -5.86
C PRO A 248 -21.76 -18.07 -6.74
N PHE A 249 -20.45 -18.17 -6.98
CA PHE A 249 -19.83 -19.21 -7.78
C PHE A 249 -19.17 -20.31 -6.93
N GLY A 250 -19.19 -20.20 -5.60
CA GLY A 250 -18.56 -21.17 -4.70
C GLY A 250 -17.04 -21.30 -4.88
N HIS A 251 -16.39 -20.25 -5.38
CA HIS A 251 -14.93 -20.25 -5.58
C HIS A 251 -14.19 -20.30 -4.23
N ALA A 252 -12.94 -20.75 -4.24
CA ALA A 252 -12.09 -20.67 -3.05
C ALA A 252 -12.02 -19.21 -2.56
N ALA A 253 -11.90 -19.03 -1.24
CA ALA A 253 -12.07 -17.73 -0.58
C ALA A 253 -11.21 -16.61 -1.22
N GLN A 254 -9.95 -16.91 -1.53
CA GLN A 254 -9.02 -16.00 -2.21
C GLN A 254 -9.46 -15.54 -3.61
N GLU A 255 -10.09 -16.40 -4.41
CA GLU A 255 -10.56 -16.02 -5.76
C GLU A 255 -11.85 -15.22 -5.71
N ASN A 256 -12.72 -15.61 -4.78
CA ASN A 256 -13.96 -14.91 -4.54
C ASN A 256 -13.72 -13.47 -4.05
N VAL A 257 -12.62 -13.25 -3.34
CA VAL A 257 -12.20 -11.91 -2.94
C VAL A 257 -11.93 -11.00 -4.13
N ALA A 258 -11.32 -11.50 -5.22
CA ALA A 258 -11.10 -10.69 -6.41
C ALA A 258 -12.43 -10.27 -7.07
N LEU A 259 -13.42 -11.17 -7.12
CA LEU A 259 -14.78 -10.82 -7.56
C LEU A 259 -15.36 -9.69 -6.71
N LEU A 260 -15.27 -9.84 -5.39
CA LEU A 260 -15.80 -8.89 -4.43
C LEU A 260 -15.19 -7.49 -4.64
N LEU A 261 -13.88 -7.42 -4.82
CA LEU A 261 -13.19 -6.16 -5.03
C LEU A 261 -13.63 -5.50 -6.35
N LEU A 262 -13.76 -6.27 -7.43
CA LEU A 262 -14.24 -5.74 -8.70
C LEU A 262 -15.71 -5.26 -8.62
N ASP A 263 -16.57 -5.99 -7.91
CA ASP A 263 -17.97 -5.60 -7.67
C ASP A 263 -18.06 -4.33 -6.82
N ALA A 264 -17.34 -4.28 -5.69
CA ALA A 264 -17.30 -3.14 -4.77
C ALA A 264 -16.80 -1.84 -5.43
N HIS A 265 -15.92 -1.96 -6.42
CA HIS A 265 -15.40 -0.81 -7.15
C HIS A 265 -16.10 -0.58 -8.50
N ARG A 266 -17.22 -1.27 -8.76
CA ARG A 266 -18.05 -1.13 -9.97
C ARG A 266 -17.24 -1.29 -11.26
N MET A 267 -16.40 -2.32 -11.30
CA MET A 267 -15.54 -2.64 -12.43
C MET A 267 -16.05 -3.87 -13.20
N LEU A 268 -17.34 -4.22 -13.14
CA LEU A 268 -17.94 -5.39 -13.79
C LEU A 268 -18.99 -4.97 -14.81
N ASN A 269 -19.33 -5.82 -15.79
CA ASN A 269 -20.29 -5.57 -16.88
C ASN A 269 -19.80 -4.59 -17.96
N ALA A 270 -20.39 -3.39 -18.04
CA ALA A 270 -20.17 -2.43 -19.13
C ALA A 270 -18.70 -2.00 -19.16
N GLU A 271 -18.09 -1.92 -17.99
CA GLU A 271 -16.69 -1.62 -17.76
C GLU A 271 -15.77 -2.71 -18.32
N SER A 272 -16.15 -3.98 -18.24
CA SER A 272 -15.43 -5.08 -18.89
C SER A 272 -15.60 -5.05 -20.41
N ALA A 273 -16.78 -4.65 -20.90
CA ALA A 273 -17.03 -4.50 -22.33
C ALA A 273 -16.18 -3.41 -22.99
N GLU A 274 -15.83 -2.33 -22.26
CA GLU A 274 -14.93 -1.28 -22.77
C GLU A 274 -13.56 -1.84 -23.24
N LEU A 275 -13.07 -2.92 -22.62
CA LEU A 275 -11.82 -3.58 -23.02
C LEU A 275 -11.88 -4.18 -24.43
N GLN A 276 -13.07 -4.57 -24.89
CA GLN A 276 -13.28 -5.18 -26.21
C GLN A 276 -12.98 -4.21 -27.36
N HIS A 277 -13.00 -2.89 -27.09
CA HIS A 277 -12.68 -1.86 -28.07
C HIS A 277 -11.17 -1.77 -28.41
N PHE A 278 -10.31 -2.42 -27.62
CA PHE A 278 -8.86 -2.32 -27.77
C PHE A 278 -8.27 -3.66 -28.24
N GLN A 279 -7.71 -3.67 -29.46
CA GLN A 279 -7.12 -4.88 -30.03
C GLN A 279 -5.94 -5.43 -29.20
N ALA A 280 -5.18 -4.56 -28.55
CA ALA A 280 -4.16 -4.96 -27.59
C ALA A 280 -4.73 -5.77 -26.42
N TYR A 281 -5.90 -5.40 -25.89
CA TYR A 281 -6.59 -6.22 -24.87
C TYR A 281 -7.11 -7.53 -25.45
N VAL A 282 -7.72 -7.52 -26.63
CA VAL A 282 -8.15 -8.78 -27.30
C VAL A 282 -6.98 -9.76 -27.40
N LYS A 283 -5.80 -9.31 -27.84
CA LYS A 283 -4.59 -10.13 -27.90
C LYS A 283 -4.12 -10.62 -26.53
N LEU A 284 -4.11 -9.75 -25.52
CA LEU A 284 -3.73 -10.13 -24.15
C LEU A 284 -4.64 -11.20 -23.57
N PHE A 285 -5.96 -11.10 -23.78
CA PHE A 285 -6.91 -12.12 -23.34
C PHE A 285 -6.75 -13.42 -24.12
N GLN A 286 -6.47 -13.37 -25.42
CA GLN A 286 -6.17 -14.58 -26.20
C GLN A 286 -4.96 -15.34 -25.65
N ASP A 287 -3.90 -14.62 -25.26
CA ASP A 287 -2.70 -15.21 -24.66
C ASP A 287 -2.98 -15.80 -23.27
N ALA A 288 -3.80 -15.12 -22.47
CA ALA A 288 -4.10 -15.51 -21.10
C ALA A 288 -5.11 -16.67 -20.99
N PHE A 289 -6.02 -16.77 -21.96
CA PHE A 289 -7.17 -17.68 -21.94
C PHE A 289 -7.33 -18.43 -23.27
N PRO A 290 -6.46 -19.42 -23.58
CA PRO A 290 -6.48 -20.11 -24.87
C PRO A 290 -7.78 -20.89 -25.15
N GLU A 291 -8.46 -21.40 -24.12
CA GLU A 291 -9.73 -22.10 -24.28
C GLU A 291 -10.85 -21.14 -24.68
N GLU A 292 -10.99 -20.03 -23.94
CA GLU A 292 -11.91 -18.94 -24.27
C GLU A 292 -11.58 -18.28 -25.62
N ALA A 293 -10.30 -18.19 -25.97
CA ALA A 293 -9.85 -17.71 -27.28
C ALA A 293 -10.31 -18.63 -28.43
N ALA A 294 -10.24 -19.96 -28.22
CA ALA A 294 -10.74 -20.92 -29.20
C ALA A 294 -12.27 -20.85 -29.34
N GLN A 295 -13.00 -20.64 -28.24
CA GLN A 295 -14.45 -20.43 -28.27
C GLN A 295 -14.82 -19.15 -29.03
N TYR A 296 -14.12 -18.05 -28.76
CA TYR A 296 -14.29 -16.81 -29.50
C TYR A 296 -14.01 -16.99 -31.00
N ALA A 297 -12.90 -17.64 -31.37
CA ALA A 297 -12.58 -17.91 -32.76
C ALA A 297 -13.64 -18.77 -33.45
N ALA A 298 -14.19 -19.77 -32.76
CA ALA A 298 -15.26 -20.63 -33.28
C ALA A 298 -16.61 -19.92 -33.45
N SER A 299 -16.82 -18.81 -32.74
CA SER A 299 -18.04 -17.99 -32.87
C SER A 299 -18.05 -17.09 -34.10
N ILE A 300 -16.90 -16.93 -34.77
CA ILE A 300 -16.78 -16.17 -36.02
C ILE A 300 -17.40 -16.99 -37.15
N THR A 301 -18.48 -16.48 -37.72
CA THR A 301 -19.20 -17.12 -38.84
C THR A 301 -19.40 -16.13 -39.98
N VAL A 302 -19.88 -16.61 -41.13
CA VAL A 302 -20.25 -15.72 -42.25
C VAL A 302 -21.31 -14.70 -41.81
N ASP A 303 -22.25 -15.12 -40.96
CA ASP A 303 -23.34 -14.29 -40.44
C ASP A 303 -22.93 -13.44 -39.22
N ASN A 304 -21.82 -13.79 -38.56
CA ASN A 304 -21.21 -13.03 -37.48
C ASN A 304 -19.68 -12.90 -37.67
N PRO A 305 -19.22 -12.01 -38.56
CA PRO A 305 -17.81 -11.90 -38.92
C PRO A 305 -16.91 -11.40 -37.77
N ASN A 306 -17.49 -10.82 -36.72
CA ASN A 306 -16.75 -10.33 -35.56
C ASN A 306 -16.73 -11.32 -34.38
N GLY A 307 -17.46 -12.43 -34.48
CA GLY A 307 -17.65 -13.39 -33.39
C GLY A 307 -18.43 -12.80 -32.20
N ASP A 308 -18.49 -13.54 -31.10
CA ASP A 308 -19.02 -13.08 -29.82
C ASP A 308 -17.86 -12.76 -28.86
N PRO A 309 -17.45 -11.49 -28.72
CA PRO A 309 -16.32 -11.11 -27.87
C PRO A 309 -16.53 -11.43 -26.39
N ASN A 310 -17.78 -11.64 -25.94
CA ASN A 310 -18.07 -12.00 -24.55
C ASN A 310 -17.60 -13.42 -24.19
N LEU A 311 -17.33 -14.27 -25.18
CA LEU A 311 -16.73 -15.58 -24.94
C LEU A 311 -15.27 -15.46 -24.45
N LEU A 312 -14.59 -14.36 -24.77
CA LEU A 312 -13.19 -14.11 -24.44
C LEU A 312 -13.00 -13.06 -23.33
N ILE A 313 -13.62 -11.89 -23.50
CA ILE A 313 -13.49 -10.77 -22.56
C ILE A 313 -14.81 -10.61 -21.84
N ASN A 314 -14.85 -11.12 -20.62
CA ASN A 314 -16.00 -11.01 -19.72
C ASN A 314 -15.54 -10.89 -18.27
N ASP A 315 -16.48 -10.70 -17.35
CA ASP A 315 -16.20 -10.52 -15.92
C ASP A 315 -15.44 -11.70 -15.28
N LEU A 316 -15.63 -12.93 -15.78
CA LEU A 316 -14.92 -14.10 -15.26
C LEU A 316 -13.47 -14.16 -15.73
N THR A 317 -13.17 -13.89 -17.01
CA THR A 317 -11.77 -13.89 -17.47
C THR A 317 -11.00 -12.70 -16.88
N VAL A 318 -11.68 -11.56 -16.74
CA VAL A 318 -11.20 -10.41 -15.96
C VAL A 318 -10.85 -10.81 -14.52
N LEU A 319 -11.77 -11.44 -13.80
CA LEU A 319 -11.57 -11.86 -12.40
C LEU A 319 -10.38 -12.79 -12.28
N ARG A 320 -10.30 -13.81 -13.15
CA ARG A 320 -9.23 -14.81 -13.13
C ARG A 320 -7.87 -14.18 -13.39
N ALA A 321 -7.80 -13.22 -14.30
CA ALA A 321 -6.56 -12.48 -14.58
C ALA A 321 -6.15 -11.61 -13.37
N THR A 322 -7.06 -10.80 -12.83
CA THR A 322 -6.81 -9.97 -11.66
C THR A 322 -6.37 -10.80 -10.46
N ALA A 323 -7.07 -11.90 -10.14
CA ALA A 323 -6.70 -12.78 -9.04
C ALA A 323 -5.33 -13.42 -9.25
N SER A 324 -5.00 -13.84 -10.49
CA SER A 324 -3.69 -14.37 -10.84
C SER A 324 -2.57 -13.37 -10.58
N PHE A 325 -2.76 -12.09 -10.94
CA PHE A 325 -1.79 -11.05 -10.61
C PHE A 325 -1.67 -10.87 -9.10
N MET A 326 -2.79 -10.67 -8.40
CA MET A 326 -2.79 -10.40 -6.96
C MET A 326 -2.09 -11.51 -6.17
N ARG A 327 -2.30 -12.79 -6.52
CA ARG A 327 -1.57 -13.91 -5.90
C ARG A 327 -0.04 -13.73 -5.95
N THR A 328 0.48 -13.23 -7.06
CA THR A 328 1.94 -13.04 -7.24
C THR A 328 2.51 -11.82 -6.52
N VAL A 329 1.68 -10.99 -5.88
CA VAL A 329 2.13 -9.82 -5.12
C VAL A 329 2.66 -10.27 -3.75
N VAL A 330 3.91 -10.74 -3.72
CA VAL A 330 4.62 -11.21 -2.52
C VAL A 330 6.05 -10.67 -2.54
N THR A 331 6.67 -10.53 -1.36
CA THR A 331 8.10 -10.23 -1.23
C THR A 331 8.88 -11.51 -0.94
N ARG A 332 10.02 -11.70 -1.60
CA ARG A 332 10.84 -12.93 -1.55
C ARG A 332 12.31 -12.70 -1.22
N ASP A 333 12.77 -11.45 -1.19
CA ASP A 333 14.19 -11.11 -1.01
C ASP A 333 14.43 -10.08 0.10
N THR A 334 13.65 -10.21 1.18
CA THR A 334 13.93 -9.44 2.40
C THR A 334 15.19 -9.99 3.11
N PRO A 335 15.87 -9.19 3.94
CA PRO A 335 16.91 -9.71 4.85
C PRO A 335 16.44 -10.91 5.68
N TRP A 336 15.17 -10.91 6.10
CA TRP A 336 14.54 -12.02 6.79
C TRP A 336 14.46 -13.30 5.92
N ASP A 337 14.07 -13.17 4.65
CA ASP A 337 13.98 -14.31 3.73
C ASP A 337 15.35 -14.98 3.52
N ARG A 338 16.40 -14.18 3.29
CA ARG A 338 17.78 -14.69 3.18
C ARG A 338 18.25 -15.35 4.48
N PHE A 339 17.91 -14.75 5.62
CA PHE A 339 18.27 -15.30 6.93
C PHE A 339 17.66 -16.68 7.18
N ILE A 340 16.34 -16.83 6.98
CA ILE A 340 15.67 -18.13 7.18
C ILE A 340 16.09 -19.16 6.12
N ALA A 341 16.51 -18.72 4.93
CA ALA A 341 17.12 -19.57 3.91
C ALA A 341 18.56 -20.01 4.24
N GLY A 342 19.16 -19.48 5.32
CA GLY A 342 20.43 -19.95 5.88
C GLY A 342 21.59 -18.96 5.84
N ASP A 343 21.38 -17.74 5.32
CA ASP A 343 22.42 -16.69 5.33
C ASP A 343 22.59 -16.12 6.76
N ASP A 344 23.74 -16.42 7.37
CA ASP A 344 24.09 -15.99 8.72
C ASP A 344 24.36 -14.48 8.84
N HIS A 345 24.56 -13.79 7.71
CA HIS A 345 24.91 -12.36 7.65
C HIS A 345 23.77 -11.47 7.15
N ALA A 346 22.63 -12.05 6.80
CA ALA A 346 21.51 -11.30 6.26
C ALA A 346 20.87 -10.33 7.27
N LEU A 347 20.89 -10.65 8.57
CA LEU A 347 20.39 -9.77 9.64
C LEU A 347 21.53 -9.11 10.42
N THR A 348 21.34 -7.84 10.79
CA THR A 348 22.18 -7.15 11.79
C THR A 348 22.00 -7.77 13.18
N ALA A 349 22.83 -7.38 14.15
CA ALA A 349 22.68 -7.88 15.52
C ALA A 349 21.36 -7.40 16.17
N GLU A 350 21.00 -6.16 15.90
CA GLU A 350 19.76 -5.47 16.32
C GLU A 350 18.54 -6.22 15.77
N GLN A 351 18.54 -6.52 14.47
CA GLN A 351 17.46 -7.26 13.82
C GLN A 351 17.31 -8.68 14.39
N ARG A 352 18.42 -9.34 14.75
CA ARG A 352 18.37 -10.66 15.41
C ARG A 352 17.77 -10.58 16.82
N ARG A 353 18.12 -9.55 17.61
CA ARG A 353 17.49 -9.31 18.92
C ARG A 353 16.00 -8.99 18.78
N GLY A 354 15.63 -8.16 17.81
CA GLY A 354 14.24 -7.85 17.45
C GLY A 354 13.45 -9.10 17.05
N ALA A 355 14.01 -9.94 16.18
CA ALA A 355 13.40 -11.23 15.81
C ALA A 355 13.24 -12.15 17.02
N LYS A 356 14.24 -12.23 17.91
CA LYS A 356 14.15 -13.02 19.15
C LYS A 356 12.99 -12.53 20.04
N LEU A 357 12.83 -11.22 20.22
CA LEU A 357 11.70 -10.62 20.94
C LEU A 357 10.36 -10.97 20.29
N PHE A 358 10.26 -10.85 18.96
CA PHE A 358 9.07 -11.14 18.17
C PHE A 358 8.56 -12.58 18.36
N PHE A 359 9.47 -13.55 18.36
CA PHE A 359 9.18 -14.99 18.49
C PHE A 359 9.22 -15.50 19.94
N THR A 360 9.44 -14.63 20.94
CA THR A 360 9.38 -15.01 22.36
C THR A 360 8.02 -14.68 22.95
N PRO A 361 7.34 -15.63 23.63
CA PRO A 361 6.08 -15.35 24.32
C PRO A 361 6.22 -14.25 25.39
N ALA A 362 5.24 -13.37 25.47
CA ALA A 362 5.17 -12.33 26.50
C ALA A 362 4.83 -12.93 27.86
N GLY A 363 5.41 -12.40 28.94
CA GLY A 363 5.13 -12.85 30.31
C GLY A 363 5.80 -14.14 30.75
N GLY A 364 6.67 -14.70 29.91
CA GLY A 364 7.52 -15.80 30.29
C GLY A 364 8.66 -15.35 31.20
N ARG A 365 9.58 -16.28 31.48
CA ARG A 365 10.84 -15.99 32.19
C ARG A 365 11.76 -15.05 31.41
N GLN A 366 11.67 -15.08 30.09
CA GLN A 366 12.37 -14.19 29.17
C GLN A 366 11.40 -13.09 28.71
N ARG A 367 11.91 -11.86 28.56
CA ARG A 367 11.11 -10.77 27.96
C ARG A 367 10.89 -11.08 26.49
N GLY A 368 9.64 -10.96 26.05
CA GLY A 368 9.20 -11.28 24.70
C GLY A 368 7.93 -10.49 24.37
N ALA A 369 7.65 -10.36 23.08
CA ALA A 369 6.55 -9.53 22.59
C ALA A 369 5.32 -10.36 22.15
N SER A 370 5.45 -11.68 22.04
CA SER A 370 4.39 -12.59 21.59
C SER A 370 3.80 -12.30 20.21
N CYS A 371 4.42 -11.44 19.39
CA CYS A 371 3.90 -10.99 18.11
C CYS A 371 3.58 -12.16 17.16
N PHE A 372 4.46 -13.17 17.14
CA PHE A 372 4.33 -14.34 16.28
C PHE A 372 3.05 -15.15 16.51
N ALA A 373 2.41 -15.04 17.67
CA ALA A 373 1.16 -15.74 17.97
C ALA A 373 0.01 -15.31 17.05
N CYS A 374 0.03 -14.05 16.58
CA CYS A 374 -0.93 -13.53 15.60
C CYS A 374 -0.29 -13.32 14.22
N HIS A 375 1.03 -13.15 14.17
CA HIS A 375 1.79 -12.79 12.97
C HIS A 375 2.82 -13.87 12.59
N SER A 376 2.33 -14.93 11.98
CA SER A 376 3.07 -16.09 11.49
C SER A 376 2.73 -16.40 10.02
N GLY A 377 3.29 -17.48 9.50
CA GLY A 377 3.18 -17.87 8.09
C GLY A 377 4.07 -17.03 7.17
N PRO A 378 4.07 -17.32 5.86
CA PRO A 378 4.97 -16.67 4.91
C PRO A 378 4.85 -15.15 4.89
N MET A 379 3.63 -14.62 5.09
CA MET A 379 3.34 -13.19 5.08
C MET A 379 3.15 -12.58 6.47
N LEU A 380 3.42 -13.31 7.56
CA LEU A 380 3.25 -12.83 8.94
C LEU A 380 1.85 -12.24 9.22
N ASN A 381 0.82 -12.88 8.67
CA ASN A 381 -0.58 -12.45 8.69
C ASN A 381 -1.53 -13.55 9.19
N LYS A 382 -1.00 -14.60 9.84
CA LYS A 382 -1.71 -15.81 10.27
C LYS A 382 -1.29 -16.23 11.69
N GLN A 383 -2.11 -17.00 12.38
CA GLN A 383 -1.67 -17.63 13.63
C GLN A 383 -0.72 -18.80 13.36
N VAL A 384 0.06 -19.21 14.37
CA VAL A 384 1.07 -20.27 14.26
C VAL A 384 0.47 -21.63 13.91
N ASP A 385 -0.73 -21.87 14.43
CA ASP A 385 -1.53 -23.09 14.32
C ASP A 385 -2.70 -22.96 13.33
N ASP A 386 -2.71 -21.88 12.53
CA ASP A 386 -3.74 -21.67 11.50
C ASP A 386 -3.74 -22.87 10.52
N PRO A 387 -4.86 -23.59 10.35
CA PRO A 387 -4.93 -24.76 9.47
C PRO A 387 -4.76 -24.40 7.99
N ASP A 388 -4.91 -23.12 7.65
CA ASP A 388 -4.68 -22.52 6.34
C ASP A 388 -3.44 -21.60 6.34
N VAL A 389 -2.44 -21.87 7.19
CA VAL A 389 -1.18 -21.09 7.23
C VAL A 389 -0.47 -21.05 5.88
N THR A 390 -0.70 -22.06 5.04
CA THR A 390 -0.18 -22.16 3.67
C THR A 390 -1.10 -21.56 2.61
N GLY A 391 -2.27 -20.98 2.95
CA GLY A 391 -3.10 -20.19 2.02
C GLY A 391 -3.92 -20.97 0.99
N VAL A 392 -4.26 -22.24 1.23
CA VAL A 392 -5.07 -23.06 0.30
C VAL A 392 -6.55 -22.67 0.28
N GLY A 393 -6.97 -21.67 1.07
CA GLY A 393 -8.30 -21.08 1.02
C GLY A 393 -9.33 -21.81 1.87
N GLN A 394 -8.89 -22.56 2.88
CA GLN A 394 -9.80 -23.07 3.90
C GLN A 394 -10.36 -21.92 4.75
N PHE A 395 -11.61 -22.03 5.14
CA PHE A 395 -12.25 -21.03 5.99
C PHE A 395 -11.70 -21.14 7.42
N VAL A 396 -10.99 -20.11 7.87
CA VAL A 396 -10.47 -20.00 9.24
C VAL A 396 -11.06 -18.76 9.90
N GLU A 397 -11.77 -18.93 11.02
CA GLU A 397 -12.41 -17.83 11.77
C GLU A 397 -11.46 -17.10 12.71
N GLU A 398 -10.34 -17.71 13.08
CA GLU A 398 -9.69 -17.42 14.36
C GLU A 398 -8.80 -16.17 14.35
N ASN A 399 -8.44 -15.62 13.19
CA ASN A 399 -7.43 -14.55 13.09
C ASN A 399 -7.98 -13.11 13.10
N PHE A 400 -8.88 -12.83 14.04
CA PHE A 400 -9.47 -11.51 14.29
C PHE A 400 -9.33 -11.12 15.77
N PHE A 401 -8.87 -9.90 16.04
CA PHE A 401 -8.62 -9.43 17.40
C PHE A 401 -9.16 -8.03 17.63
N ASN A 402 -9.74 -7.83 18.82
CA ASN A 402 -10.04 -6.51 19.34
C ASN A 402 -8.83 -6.03 20.13
N LEU A 403 -8.22 -4.94 19.66
CA LEU A 403 -7.07 -4.30 20.27
C LEU A 403 -7.44 -3.00 21.00
N GLY A 404 -8.71 -2.58 20.97
CA GLY A 404 -9.17 -1.35 21.61
C GLY A 404 -8.79 -0.07 20.86
N LEU A 405 -8.74 -0.13 19.53
CA LEU A 405 -8.45 1.02 18.65
C LEU A 405 -9.71 1.88 18.44
N GLU A 406 -9.53 3.18 18.23
CA GLU A 406 -10.61 4.13 17.86
C GLU A 406 -11.00 4.01 16.38
N ASP A 407 -12.14 4.58 16.01
CA ASP A 407 -12.63 4.65 14.63
C ASP A 407 -11.71 5.51 13.72
N HIS A 408 -11.76 5.23 12.41
CA HIS A 408 -11.15 6.10 11.40
C HIS A 408 -11.83 7.49 11.39
N PRO A 409 -11.11 8.62 11.21
CA PRO A 409 -11.71 9.97 11.23
C PRO A 409 -12.89 10.17 10.26
N LEU A 410 -12.82 9.61 9.04
CA LEU A 410 -13.92 9.62 8.07
C LEU A 410 -15.23 9.01 8.61
N GLN A 411 -15.21 8.23 9.68
CA GLN A 411 -16.40 7.66 10.30
C GLN A 411 -17.35 8.76 10.82
N ALA A 412 -16.84 9.95 11.13
CA ALA A 412 -17.67 11.10 11.46
C ALA A 412 -18.60 11.53 10.32
N LEU A 413 -18.20 11.33 9.05
CA LEU A 413 -19.07 11.56 7.89
C LEU A 413 -20.24 10.58 7.89
N ASN A 414 -19.98 9.32 8.17
CA ASN A 414 -21.00 8.28 8.29
C ASN A 414 -22.01 8.60 9.41
N VAL A 415 -21.52 9.03 10.57
CA VAL A 415 -22.35 9.47 11.71
C VAL A 415 -23.26 10.64 11.30
N ALA A 416 -22.68 11.67 10.67
CA ALA A 416 -23.41 12.85 10.24
C ALA A 416 -24.47 12.52 9.18
N ALA A 417 -24.11 11.72 8.17
CA ALA A 417 -25.02 11.36 7.09
C ALA A 417 -26.20 10.50 7.57
N ARG A 418 -25.95 9.58 8.52
CA ARG A 418 -26.98 8.70 9.10
C ARG A 418 -27.83 9.37 10.17
N HIS A 419 -27.44 10.56 10.65
CA HIS A 419 -28.03 11.19 11.83
C HIS A 419 -28.04 10.27 13.05
N ASP A 420 -27.01 9.42 13.18
CA ASP A 420 -26.89 8.42 14.24
C ASP A 420 -25.56 8.60 15.00
N PRO A 421 -25.55 9.25 16.16
CA PRO A 421 -24.34 9.48 16.95
C PRO A 421 -23.76 8.20 17.56
N SER A 422 -24.47 7.07 17.47
CA SER A 422 -24.01 5.77 17.98
C SER A 422 -23.31 4.91 16.94
N PHE A 423 -23.40 5.30 15.65
CA PHE A 423 -22.85 4.56 14.53
C PHE A 423 -21.31 4.53 14.57
N ARG A 424 -20.73 3.34 14.52
CA ARG A 424 -19.29 3.08 14.72
C ARG A 424 -18.82 1.89 13.90
N ASP A 425 -17.51 1.70 13.80
CA ASP A 425 -16.95 0.50 13.19
C ASP A 425 -16.96 -0.67 14.20
N ASP A 426 -17.95 -1.54 14.06
CA ASP A 426 -18.09 -2.75 14.89
C ASP A 426 -17.14 -3.89 14.51
N GLY A 427 -16.30 -3.70 13.48
CA GLY A 427 -15.37 -4.70 12.97
C GLY A 427 -16.09 -5.94 12.45
N ARG A 428 -15.63 -7.12 12.88
CA ARG A 428 -16.14 -8.42 12.45
C ARG A 428 -17.62 -8.66 12.78
N ARG A 429 -18.14 -8.09 13.88
CA ARG A 429 -19.56 -8.22 14.28
C ARG A 429 -20.52 -7.71 13.22
N GLU A 430 -20.12 -6.70 12.46
CA GLU A 430 -20.90 -6.15 11.35
C GLU A 430 -21.27 -7.25 10.33
N ILE A 431 -20.39 -8.25 10.17
CA ILE A 431 -20.53 -9.33 9.20
C ILE A 431 -21.20 -10.55 9.83
N THR A 432 -20.78 -10.92 11.06
CA THR A 432 -21.24 -12.16 11.71
C THR A 432 -22.51 -12.01 12.53
N PHE A 433 -22.86 -10.78 12.89
CA PHE A 433 -23.94 -10.45 13.83
C PHE A 433 -23.76 -11.04 15.24
N ARG A 434 -22.54 -11.49 15.58
CA ARG A 434 -22.22 -12.08 16.88
C ARG A 434 -21.55 -11.04 17.77
N ASP A 435 -22.06 -10.83 18.99
CA ASP A 435 -21.39 -9.98 19.99
C ASP A 435 -20.00 -10.51 20.39
N SER A 436 -19.79 -11.83 20.28
CA SER A 436 -18.48 -12.44 20.47
C SER A 436 -17.44 -12.00 19.45
N ASP A 437 -17.82 -11.27 18.40
CA ASP A 437 -16.94 -10.73 17.36
C ASP A 437 -16.88 -9.19 17.32
N ALA A 438 -17.47 -8.52 18.32
CA ALA A 438 -17.45 -7.06 18.41
C ALA A 438 -16.02 -6.52 18.41
N PHE A 439 -15.77 -5.50 17.58
CA PHE A 439 -14.50 -4.75 17.47
C PHE A 439 -13.29 -5.59 17.08
N LYS A 440 -13.50 -6.82 16.59
CA LYS A 440 -12.39 -7.63 16.10
C LYS A 440 -12.06 -7.26 14.67
N PHE A 441 -10.77 -7.07 14.39
CA PHE A 441 -10.26 -6.82 13.05
C PHE A 441 -9.23 -7.86 12.66
N ARG A 442 -9.16 -8.13 11.36
CA ARG A 442 -8.25 -9.10 10.77
C ARG A 442 -6.81 -8.69 11.01
N VAL A 443 -5.96 -9.66 11.31
CA VAL A 443 -4.51 -9.46 11.28
C VAL A 443 -4.03 -9.29 9.84
N VAL A 444 -3.23 -8.26 9.59
CA VAL A 444 -2.65 -7.95 8.28
C VAL A 444 -1.17 -8.35 8.23
N THR A 445 -0.60 -8.40 7.02
CA THR A 445 0.83 -8.69 6.84
C THR A 445 1.71 -7.65 7.51
N LEU A 446 2.85 -8.12 8.05
CA LEU A 446 3.93 -7.27 8.57
C LEU A 446 5.08 -7.08 7.58
N ARG A 447 4.96 -7.59 6.35
CA ARG A 447 5.94 -7.33 5.30
C ARG A 447 5.71 -5.95 4.70
N GLN A 448 6.81 -5.32 4.25
CA GLN A 448 6.78 -4.03 3.56
C GLN A 448 6.22 -2.85 4.37
N LEU A 449 6.35 -2.85 5.70
CA LEU A 449 5.78 -1.75 6.52
C LEU A 449 6.51 -0.42 6.38
N LYS A 450 7.78 -0.43 5.97
CA LYS A 450 8.65 0.76 5.86
C LYS A 450 8.05 1.89 5.01
N ASP A 451 7.38 1.52 3.91
CA ASP A 451 6.83 2.49 2.96
C ASP A 451 5.41 2.95 3.34
N SER A 452 4.78 2.29 4.32
CA SER A 452 3.45 2.67 4.81
C SER A 452 3.51 3.94 5.65
N LYS A 453 2.54 4.84 5.46
CA LYS A 453 2.42 6.09 6.24
C LYS A 453 1.35 6.05 7.33
N ASN A 454 0.40 5.13 7.23
CA ASN A 454 -0.73 5.01 8.15
C ASN A 454 -0.93 3.53 8.52
N PHE A 455 -1.13 3.24 9.82
CA PHE A 455 -1.28 1.88 10.35
C PHE A 455 -2.64 1.65 11.02
N PHE A 456 -2.95 0.37 11.26
CA PHE A 456 -4.26 -0.12 11.71
C PHE A 456 -5.44 0.22 10.78
N HIS A 457 -6.64 -0.15 11.21
CA HIS A 457 -7.88 0.11 10.48
C HIS A 457 -8.29 1.59 10.51
N ASN A 458 -7.84 2.34 11.52
CA ASN A 458 -8.17 3.76 11.67
C ASN A 458 -7.15 4.71 11.02
N GLY A 459 -5.98 4.20 10.62
CA GLY A 459 -4.96 5.00 9.95
C GLY A 459 -4.27 6.05 10.83
N LEU A 460 -4.53 6.07 12.15
CA LEU A 460 -4.11 7.18 13.02
C LEU A 460 -2.64 7.13 13.44
N PHE A 461 -1.98 5.98 13.29
CA PHE A 461 -0.58 5.79 13.62
C PHE A 461 0.27 6.02 12.39
N THR A 462 1.39 6.72 12.54
CA THR A 462 2.23 7.19 11.42
C THR A 462 3.59 6.52 11.31
N SER A 463 3.96 5.70 12.31
CA SER A 463 5.17 4.87 12.26
C SER A 463 4.98 3.49 12.89
N VAL A 464 5.80 2.53 12.47
CA VAL A 464 5.85 1.19 13.11
C VAL A 464 6.31 1.30 14.57
N LYS A 465 7.15 2.29 14.92
CA LYS A 465 7.56 2.52 16.29
C LYS A 465 6.38 2.87 17.19
N GLU A 466 5.50 3.78 16.75
CA GLU A 466 4.26 4.12 17.48
C GLU A 466 3.35 2.90 17.66
N VAL A 467 3.28 2.00 16.66
CA VAL A 467 2.55 0.74 16.77
C VAL A 467 3.15 -0.18 17.85
N VAL A 468 4.47 -0.33 17.89
CA VAL A 468 5.15 -1.13 18.92
C VAL A 468 4.95 -0.50 20.31
N GLU A 469 5.07 0.82 20.41
CA GLU A 469 4.85 1.57 21.65
C GLU A 469 3.41 1.45 22.16
N TYR A 470 2.42 1.41 21.26
CA TYR A 470 1.02 1.16 21.61
C TYR A 470 0.84 -0.19 22.31
N PHE A 471 1.38 -1.27 21.72
CA PHE A 471 1.36 -2.59 22.36
C PHE A 471 2.17 -2.61 23.66
N ASN A 472 3.31 -1.91 23.71
CA ASN A 472 4.16 -1.85 24.89
C ASN A 472 3.48 -1.11 26.05
N ALA A 473 2.69 -0.07 25.78
CA ALA A 473 1.90 0.65 26.77
C ALA A 473 0.70 -0.17 27.25
N GLY A 474 0.04 -0.87 26.32
CA GLY A 474 -1.13 -1.72 26.58
C GLY A 474 -2.40 -0.97 27.00
N VAL A 475 -2.52 0.29 26.57
CA VAL A 475 -3.65 1.17 26.88
C VAL A 475 -4.53 1.31 25.63
N PRO A 476 -5.79 0.82 25.65
CA PRO A 476 -6.75 1.02 24.57
C PRO A 476 -6.98 2.51 24.24
N GLN A 477 -7.21 2.84 22.96
CA GLN A 477 -7.64 4.15 22.51
C GLN A 477 -9.15 4.35 22.80
N ASP A 478 -9.99 3.38 22.44
CA ASP A 478 -11.45 3.48 22.59
C ASP A 478 -12.00 2.75 23.82
N PRO A 479 -12.68 3.45 24.76
CA PRO A 479 -13.28 2.82 25.93
C PRO A 479 -14.40 1.82 25.62
N VAL A 480 -15.12 1.97 24.51
CA VAL A 480 -16.23 1.06 24.18
C VAL A 480 -15.70 -0.26 23.64
N ALA A 481 -14.74 -0.23 22.73
CA ALA A 481 -14.00 -1.40 22.27
C ALA A 481 -13.26 -2.05 23.43
N ALA A 482 -12.67 -1.28 24.35
CA ALA A 482 -11.99 -1.80 25.53
C ALA A 482 -12.92 -2.52 26.52
N SER A 483 -14.15 -2.03 26.68
CA SER A 483 -15.15 -2.65 27.56
C SER A 483 -15.92 -3.80 26.92
N ALA A 484 -15.74 -4.03 25.62
CA ALA A 484 -16.27 -5.21 24.96
C ALA A 484 -15.58 -6.46 25.53
N GLY A 485 -16.36 -7.52 25.78
CA GLY A 485 -15.84 -8.82 26.26
C GLY A 485 -14.91 -9.55 25.28
N THR A 486 -14.50 -8.89 24.20
CA THR A 486 -13.63 -9.39 23.14
C THR A 486 -12.21 -8.81 23.18
N LEU A 487 -11.94 -7.81 24.03
CA LEU A 487 -10.63 -7.16 24.13
C LEU A 487 -9.53 -8.21 24.41
N SER A 488 -8.45 -8.16 23.63
CA SER A 488 -7.33 -9.07 23.85
C SER A 488 -6.55 -8.70 25.12
N GLU A 489 -6.54 -9.61 26.10
CA GLU A 489 -5.74 -9.46 27.32
C GLU A 489 -4.22 -9.56 27.10
N ARG A 490 -3.78 -9.89 25.88
CA ARG A 490 -2.36 -10.08 25.54
C ARG A 490 -1.55 -8.78 25.63
N PHE A 491 -2.20 -7.64 25.50
CA PHE A 491 -1.57 -6.31 25.42
C PHE A 491 -2.31 -5.30 26.29
N THR A 492 -2.67 -5.66 27.53
CA THR A 492 -3.38 -4.79 28.47
C THR A 492 -2.48 -4.21 29.55
N HIS A 493 -2.98 -3.19 30.24
CA HIS A 493 -2.28 -2.48 31.31
C HIS A 493 -3.02 -2.65 32.66
N PRO A 494 -2.62 -3.59 33.55
CA PRO A 494 -1.58 -4.61 33.38
C PRO A 494 -2.04 -5.81 32.56
N ARG A 495 -1.09 -6.58 32.02
CA ARG A 495 -1.31 -7.78 31.21
C ARG A 495 -1.72 -8.98 32.09
N GLY A 496 -2.81 -8.83 32.82
CA GLY A 496 -3.28 -9.74 33.86
C GLY A 496 -2.61 -9.55 35.21
N GLN A 497 -3.09 -10.27 36.23
CA GLN A 497 -2.58 -10.18 37.59
C GLN A 497 -1.10 -10.60 37.67
N GLY A 498 -0.28 -9.77 38.31
CA GLY A 498 1.14 -10.04 38.54
C GLY A 498 2.06 -9.78 37.34
N SER A 499 1.52 -9.37 36.19
CA SER A 499 2.32 -8.96 35.03
C SER A 499 2.71 -7.47 35.10
N PRO A 500 3.87 -7.10 34.51
CA PRO A 500 4.14 -5.72 34.18
C PRO A 500 3.04 -5.12 33.27
N PRO A 501 2.92 -3.79 33.24
CA PRO A 501 2.01 -3.15 32.32
C PRO A 501 2.42 -3.33 30.86
N GLY A 502 1.45 -3.63 29.99
CA GLY A 502 1.69 -3.89 28.56
C GLY A 502 2.70 -5.01 28.31
N LEU A 503 3.66 -4.77 27.42
CA LEU A 503 4.72 -5.74 27.10
C LEU A 503 5.94 -5.65 28.04
N GLY A 504 6.14 -4.51 28.71
CA GLY A 504 7.29 -4.29 29.59
C GLY A 504 8.65 -4.30 28.87
N LEU A 505 8.69 -3.90 27.59
CA LEU A 505 9.91 -3.74 26.82
C LEU A 505 10.60 -2.42 27.17
N HIS A 506 11.93 -2.44 27.23
CA HIS A 506 12.75 -1.23 27.30
C HIS A 506 12.84 -0.52 25.95
N GLU A 507 13.32 0.72 25.93
CA GLU A 507 13.44 1.53 24.72
C GLU A 507 14.32 0.84 23.65
N ASP A 508 15.45 0.26 24.04
CA ASP A 508 16.32 -0.48 23.10
C ASP A 508 15.62 -1.71 22.51
N GLU A 509 14.79 -2.41 23.30
CA GLU A 509 14.02 -3.57 22.85
C GLU A 509 12.88 -3.15 21.89
N VAL A 510 12.25 -1.99 22.12
CA VAL A 510 11.30 -1.36 21.19
C VAL A 510 11.99 -0.99 19.88
N ASN A 511 13.19 -0.43 19.93
CA ASN A 511 13.97 -0.04 18.75
C ASN A 511 14.42 -1.29 17.96
N ASP A 512 14.95 -2.32 18.61
CA ASP A 512 15.36 -3.58 17.98
C ASP A 512 14.17 -4.28 17.29
N LEU A 513 13.01 -4.36 17.97
CA LEU A 513 11.79 -4.92 17.38
C LEU A 513 11.29 -4.08 16.19
N THR A 514 11.36 -2.75 16.30
CA THR A 514 11.01 -1.85 15.20
C THR A 514 11.94 -2.04 14.00
N ASP A 515 13.25 -2.16 14.20
CA ASP A 515 14.23 -2.36 13.13
C ASP A 515 14.00 -3.71 12.41
N PHE A 516 13.69 -4.76 13.16
CA PHE A 516 13.26 -6.04 12.57
C PHE A 516 12.01 -5.85 11.67
N LEU A 517 10.96 -5.21 12.18
CA LEU A 517 9.72 -5.02 11.44
C LEU A 517 9.86 -4.11 10.22
N VAL A 518 10.68 -3.07 10.31
CA VAL A 518 10.81 -2.04 9.28
C VAL A 518 11.85 -2.41 8.24
N ASN A 519 13.02 -2.93 8.64
CA ASN A 519 14.14 -3.13 7.72
C ASN A 519 14.41 -4.61 7.40
N ALA A 520 14.20 -5.53 8.36
CA ALA A 520 14.43 -6.95 8.07
C ALA A 520 13.33 -7.56 7.19
N LEU A 521 12.11 -7.00 7.21
CA LEU A 521 10.95 -7.44 6.42
C LEU A 521 10.69 -6.58 5.17
N TYR A 522 11.69 -5.79 4.76
CA TYR A 522 11.60 -4.86 3.64
C TYR A 522 12.24 -5.42 2.38
N ASP A 523 11.54 -5.25 1.26
CA ASP A 523 12.04 -5.60 -0.07
C ASP A 523 11.78 -4.42 -1.03
N PRO A 524 12.82 -3.70 -1.48
CA PRO A 524 12.64 -2.58 -2.40
C PRO A 524 12.14 -3.04 -3.78
N ALA A 525 12.32 -4.31 -4.15
CA ALA A 525 11.99 -4.82 -5.47
C ALA A 525 10.47 -4.85 -5.75
N ILE A 526 9.64 -4.71 -4.72
CA ILE A 526 8.18 -4.60 -4.88
C ILE A 526 7.78 -3.28 -5.57
N ALA A 527 8.56 -2.21 -5.37
CA ALA A 527 8.30 -0.87 -5.92
C ALA A 527 9.32 -0.47 -6.99
N HIS A 528 10.48 -1.11 -7.04
CA HIS A 528 11.54 -0.82 -7.99
C HIS A 528 11.93 -2.09 -8.74
N PHE A 529 12.02 -2.03 -10.07
CA PHE A 529 12.47 -3.20 -10.82
C PHE A 529 13.93 -3.49 -10.54
N ASP A 530 14.21 -4.71 -10.05
CA ASP A 530 15.54 -5.28 -9.91
C ASP A 530 15.60 -6.57 -10.75
N PRO A 531 16.44 -6.65 -11.80
CA PRO A 531 16.55 -7.85 -12.64
C PRO A 531 17.13 -9.06 -11.90
N ASP A 532 17.82 -8.87 -10.78
CA ASP A 532 18.44 -9.93 -9.99
C ASP A 532 17.55 -10.40 -8.83
N SER A 533 16.46 -9.67 -8.54
CA SER A 533 15.51 -10.03 -7.49
C SER A 533 14.47 -11.05 -7.97
N PRO A 534 14.15 -12.07 -7.16
CA PRO A 534 13.00 -12.96 -7.40
C PRO A 534 11.65 -12.28 -7.10
N THR A 535 11.66 -11.11 -6.47
CA THR A 535 10.45 -10.32 -6.22
C THR A 535 10.08 -9.56 -7.47
N ARG A 536 8.84 -9.75 -7.93
CA ARG A 536 8.31 -9.02 -9.08
C ARG A 536 7.76 -7.66 -8.61
N PRO A 537 8.03 -6.58 -9.35
CA PRO A 537 7.43 -5.29 -9.03
C PRO A 537 5.92 -5.33 -9.13
N PHE A 538 5.29 -4.81 -8.09
CA PHE A 538 3.87 -4.55 -8.06
C PHE A 538 3.51 -3.40 -9.00
N VAL A 539 4.31 -2.32 -9.01
CA VAL A 539 4.10 -1.15 -9.89
C VAL A 539 4.28 -1.48 -11.37
N ILE A 540 3.61 -0.74 -12.25
CA ILE A 540 3.90 -0.77 -13.69
C ILE A 540 5.32 -0.27 -13.95
N THR A 541 6.08 -1.04 -14.73
CA THR A 541 7.48 -0.75 -15.06
C THR A 541 7.62 -0.32 -16.52
N GLU A 542 8.77 0.27 -16.88
CA GLU A 542 9.13 0.52 -18.28
C GLU A 542 9.05 -0.75 -19.11
N ARG A 543 9.51 -1.89 -18.58
CA ARG A 543 9.43 -3.19 -19.25
C ARG A 543 7.99 -3.62 -19.56
N ASP A 544 7.04 -3.27 -18.69
CA ASP A 544 5.64 -3.60 -18.91
C ASP A 544 5.02 -2.77 -20.04
N LEU A 545 5.49 -1.53 -20.27
CA LEU A 545 4.91 -0.59 -21.23
C LEU A 545 5.77 -0.28 -22.46
N THR A 546 6.98 -0.81 -22.63
CA THR A 546 7.76 -0.69 -23.89
C THR A 546 7.40 -1.84 -24.83
N TYR A 547 6.19 -1.78 -25.39
CA TYR A 547 5.66 -2.80 -26.30
C TYR A 547 6.51 -2.96 -27.55
N SER A 548 7.02 -1.86 -28.14
CA SER A 548 7.86 -1.90 -29.34
C SER A 548 9.07 -2.83 -29.21
N LYS A 549 9.57 -3.01 -27.98
CA LYS A 549 10.71 -3.86 -27.64
C LYS A 549 10.31 -5.21 -27.07
N PHE A 550 9.40 -5.24 -26.10
CA PHE A 550 9.12 -6.44 -25.30
C PHE A 550 7.85 -7.18 -25.71
N ARG A 551 6.93 -6.52 -26.42
CA ARG A 551 5.64 -7.06 -26.89
C ARG A 551 5.26 -6.44 -28.25
N PRO A 552 6.06 -6.66 -29.31
CA PRO A 552 5.80 -6.06 -30.62
C PRO A 552 4.46 -6.51 -31.22
N ASP A 553 3.94 -7.65 -30.77
CA ASP A 553 2.58 -8.13 -31.08
C ASP A 553 1.49 -7.20 -30.51
N LEU A 554 1.69 -6.64 -29.31
CA LEU A 554 0.77 -5.64 -28.75
C LEU A 554 0.94 -4.28 -29.41
N ALA A 555 2.17 -3.88 -29.78
CA ALA A 555 2.40 -2.66 -30.55
C ALA A 555 1.70 -2.73 -31.92
N ALA A 556 1.78 -3.88 -32.61
CA ALA A 556 1.03 -4.12 -33.84
C ALA A 556 -0.50 -4.11 -33.64
N ALA A 557 -0.96 -4.42 -32.43
CA ALA A 557 -2.36 -4.33 -32.02
C ALA A 557 -2.77 -2.93 -31.50
N GLY A 558 -1.92 -1.91 -31.70
CA GLY A 558 -2.23 -0.51 -31.39
C GLY A 558 -1.83 -0.05 -29.99
N ALA A 559 -1.12 -0.86 -29.20
CA ALA A 559 -0.56 -0.40 -27.93
C ALA A 559 0.60 0.59 -28.17
N GLU A 560 0.68 1.65 -27.35
CA GLU A 560 1.69 2.70 -27.45
C GLU A 560 2.67 2.65 -26.28
N ASP A 561 3.96 2.81 -26.56
CA ASP A 561 5.00 2.78 -25.54
C ASP A 561 4.73 3.83 -24.44
N GLY A 562 4.83 3.42 -23.17
CA GLY A 562 4.61 4.27 -22.02
C GLY A 562 3.14 4.52 -21.64
N ARG A 563 2.19 3.91 -22.37
CA ARG A 563 0.75 3.96 -22.05
C ARG A 563 0.20 2.58 -21.72
N MET A 564 -0.91 2.54 -20.99
CA MET A 564 -1.66 1.30 -20.80
C MET A 564 -2.25 0.83 -22.14
N PRO A 565 -2.68 -0.44 -22.29
CA PRO A 565 -3.26 -0.92 -23.54
C PRO A 565 -4.52 -0.16 -23.97
N SER A 566 -5.19 0.53 -23.03
CA SER A 566 -6.29 1.46 -23.30
C SER A 566 -5.88 2.84 -23.83
N LEU A 567 -4.57 3.09 -23.96
CA LEU A 567 -3.95 4.39 -24.25
C LEU A 567 -4.07 5.43 -23.11
N LEU A 568 -4.66 5.06 -21.98
CA LEU A 568 -4.68 5.88 -20.77
C LEU A 568 -3.34 5.81 -20.02
N PRO A 569 -3.03 6.80 -19.17
CA PRO A 569 -1.89 6.73 -18.26
C PRO A 569 -2.10 5.61 -17.20
N PRO A 570 -1.01 5.06 -16.65
CA PRO A 570 -1.10 4.09 -15.55
C PRO A 570 -1.67 4.73 -14.28
N ASP A 571 -2.29 3.92 -13.45
CA ASP A 571 -2.86 4.21 -12.12
C ASP A 571 -4.03 5.20 -12.09
N ASN A 572 -3.83 6.42 -12.56
CA ASN A 572 -4.72 7.56 -12.38
C ASN A 572 -4.67 8.51 -13.59
N ASN A 573 -5.83 8.89 -14.10
CA ASN A 573 -6.02 9.70 -15.31
C ASN A 573 -6.67 11.07 -15.01
N ASP A 574 -6.37 11.66 -13.85
CA ASP A 574 -6.60 13.09 -13.63
C ASP A 574 -5.41 13.94 -14.10
N ALA A 575 -5.65 15.23 -14.36
CA ALA A 575 -4.64 16.13 -14.90
C ALA A 575 -3.43 16.31 -13.95
N LEU A 576 -3.66 16.33 -12.64
CA LEU A 576 -2.59 16.44 -11.66
C LEU A 576 -1.75 15.15 -11.62
N SER A 577 -2.38 13.98 -11.65
CA SER A 577 -1.68 12.69 -11.72
C SER A 577 -0.81 12.57 -12.98
N ARG A 578 -1.29 13.02 -14.14
CA ARG A 578 -0.47 13.00 -15.37
C ARG A 578 0.76 13.92 -15.27
N ARG A 579 0.63 15.09 -14.63
CA ARG A 579 1.79 15.96 -14.32
C ARG A 579 2.73 15.34 -13.31
N ASP A 580 2.19 14.67 -12.31
CA ASP A 580 2.92 13.96 -11.27
C ASP A 580 3.75 12.80 -11.85
N MET A 581 3.22 12.10 -12.84
CA MET A 581 3.92 11.05 -13.58
C MET A 581 4.83 11.57 -14.69
N GLY A 582 4.87 12.89 -14.91
CA GLY A 582 5.67 13.50 -15.96
C GLY A 582 5.18 13.26 -17.39
N LEU A 583 3.89 12.93 -17.55
CA LEU A 583 3.23 12.72 -18.84
C LEU A 583 2.68 14.01 -19.45
N GLU A 584 2.46 15.04 -18.62
CA GLU A 584 1.95 16.34 -19.03
C GLU A 584 2.66 17.48 -18.28
N PHE A 585 2.61 18.68 -18.87
CA PHE A 585 3.03 19.93 -18.24
C PHE A 585 1.92 20.96 -18.32
N LEU A 586 1.80 21.80 -17.29
CA LEU A 586 0.90 22.96 -17.28
C LEU A 586 1.71 24.25 -17.35
N ASP A 587 1.42 25.12 -18.32
CA ASP A 587 1.98 26.48 -18.35
C ASP A 587 1.36 27.32 -17.23
N VAL A 588 2.19 27.64 -16.23
CA VAL A 588 1.82 28.42 -15.05
C VAL A 588 2.42 29.83 -15.08
N THR A 589 2.98 30.25 -16.21
CA THR A 589 3.64 31.57 -16.37
C THR A 589 2.72 32.73 -15.97
N ARG A 590 1.41 32.62 -16.26
CA ARG A 590 0.42 33.64 -15.87
C ARG A 590 0.00 33.58 -14.40
N GLN A 591 0.21 32.45 -13.74
CA GLN A 591 -0.10 32.25 -12.32
C GLN A 591 0.98 32.81 -11.40
N VAL A 592 2.20 33.04 -11.93
CA VAL A 592 3.33 33.51 -11.16
C VAL A 592 3.78 34.92 -11.57
N GLU A 593 4.36 35.64 -10.63
CA GLU A 593 5.13 36.87 -10.87
C GLU A 593 6.61 36.52 -10.79
N MET A 594 7.38 36.93 -11.81
CA MET A 594 8.83 36.78 -11.85
C MET A 594 9.48 38.15 -11.71
N SER A 595 10.25 38.34 -10.65
CA SER A 595 10.96 39.59 -10.38
C SER A 595 12.46 39.33 -10.31
N LEU A 596 13.21 39.91 -11.23
CA LEU A 596 14.68 39.89 -11.19
C LEU A 596 15.15 40.69 -9.96
N ILE A 597 15.76 40.00 -9.00
CA ILE A 597 16.28 40.59 -7.76
C ILE A 597 17.68 41.17 -8.00
N SER A 598 18.54 40.41 -8.68
CA SER A 598 19.91 40.84 -8.95
C SER A 598 20.49 40.13 -10.17
N THR A 599 21.45 40.81 -10.82
CA THR A 599 22.32 40.23 -11.84
C THR A 599 23.76 40.44 -11.40
N SER A 600 24.57 39.38 -11.41
CA SER A 600 26.01 39.43 -11.15
C SER A 600 26.81 38.91 -12.35
N GLY A 601 28.08 39.31 -12.47
CA GLY A 601 28.97 38.82 -13.54
C GLY A 601 28.70 39.39 -14.95
N ASN A 602 27.89 40.44 -15.08
CA ASN A 602 27.44 41.05 -16.35
C ASN A 602 28.59 41.44 -17.32
N GLY A 603 29.85 41.52 -16.87
CA GLY A 603 31.06 41.80 -17.67
C GLY A 603 32.02 40.63 -17.93
N GLY A 604 31.81 39.43 -17.35
CA GLY A 604 32.75 38.29 -17.46
C GLY A 604 32.22 37.11 -18.28
N ASN A 605 32.92 35.98 -18.31
CA ASN A 605 32.45 34.78 -19.02
C ASN A 605 31.32 34.03 -18.29
N ARG A 606 30.88 34.51 -17.12
CA ARG A 606 29.81 33.93 -16.30
C ARG A 606 28.87 35.04 -15.82
N GLN A 607 27.56 34.87 -16.01
CA GLN A 607 26.51 35.75 -15.49
C GLN A 607 25.54 34.93 -14.62
N GLU A 608 25.10 35.50 -13.52
CA GLU A 608 24.08 34.89 -12.65
C GLU A 608 22.92 35.87 -12.45
N ASP A 609 21.72 35.44 -12.83
CA ASP A 609 20.48 36.19 -12.66
C ASP A 609 19.64 35.53 -11.56
N VAL A 610 19.31 36.28 -10.51
CA VAL A 610 18.55 35.78 -9.36
C VAL A 610 17.12 36.28 -9.45
N TYR A 611 16.16 35.37 -9.56
CA TYR A 611 14.74 35.66 -9.65
C TYR A 611 14.01 35.30 -8.36
N ARG A 612 13.06 36.15 -7.97
CA ARG A 612 11.96 35.77 -7.08
C ARG A 612 10.79 35.34 -7.93
N ILE A 613 10.25 34.16 -7.67
CA ILE A 613 9.05 33.64 -8.32
C ILE A 613 7.96 33.57 -7.25
N THR A 614 6.89 34.33 -7.41
CA THR A 614 5.76 34.39 -6.46
C THR A 614 4.50 33.85 -7.13
N ASN A 615 3.80 32.90 -6.51
CA ASN A 615 2.46 32.54 -6.98
C ASN A 615 1.50 33.69 -6.67
N LYS A 616 1.03 34.38 -7.70
CA LYS A 616 0.11 35.53 -7.58
C LYS A 616 -1.35 35.17 -7.87
N SER A 617 -1.60 33.90 -8.20
CA SER A 617 -2.94 33.38 -8.44
C SER A 617 -3.61 32.95 -7.14
N SER A 618 -4.93 32.73 -7.21
CA SER A 618 -5.68 32.11 -6.11
C SER A 618 -5.60 30.59 -6.11
N SER A 619 -4.96 29.97 -7.10
CA SER A 619 -4.80 28.51 -7.23
C SER A 619 -3.42 28.06 -6.80
N ILE A 620 -3.31 26.79 -6.41
CA ILE A 620 -2.03 26.15 -6.10
C ILE A 620 -1.28 25.86 -7.40
N VAL A 621 0.04 26.08 -7.41
CA VAL A 621 0.93 25.55 -8.45
C VAL A 621 1.52 24.24 -7.94
N ASP A 622 1.11 23.14 -8.55
CA ASP A 622 1.46 21.80 -8.07
C ASP A 622 2.76 21.24 -8.67
N THR A 623 3.23 20.16 -8.07
CA THR A 623 4.33 19.30 -8.52
C THR A 623 5.66 20.04 -8.40
N HIS A 624 6.37 20.30 -9.50
CA HIS A 624 7.63 21.02 -9.53
C HIS A 624 7.65 22.00 -10.69
N LEU A 625 8.47 23.04 -10.62
CA LEU A 625 8.58 24.06 -11.65
C LEU A 625 9.73 23.76 -12.60
N LEU A 626 9.49 23.95 -13.89
CA LEU A 626 10.51 24.01 -14.92
C LEU A 626 10.53 25.42 -15.49
N THR A 627 11.62 26.12 -15.25
CA THR A 627 11.88 27.43 -15.82
C THR A 627 12.55 27.24 -17.17
N ILE A 628 11.77 27.39 -18.23
CA ILE A 628 12.23 27.34 -19.61
C ILE A 628 12.75 28.72 -20.01
N VAL A 629 14.00 28.76 -20.47
CA VAL A 629 14.70 29.96 -20.91
C VAL A 629 14.76 29.97 -22.43
N ARG A 630 14.09 30.94 -23.05
CA ARG A 630 13.92 31.03 -24.49
C ARG A 630 14.66 32.21 -25.09
N GLY A 631 15.11 32.04 -26.34
CA GLY A 631 15.76 33.10 -27.10
C GLY A 631 17.22 33.37 -26.72
N LEU A 632 17.86 32.44 -26.00
CA LEU A 632 19.30 32.49 -25.77
C LEU A 632 20.04 32.37 -27.12
N SER A 633 21.10 33.16 -27.31
CA SER A 633 22.03 32.98 -28.42
C SER A 633 22.79 31.66 -28.27
N ASP A 634 23.13 31.05 -29.40
CA ASP A 634 24.06 29.91 -29.55
C ASP A 634 25.48 30.12 -28.97
N GLN A 635 25.81 31.36 -28.57
CA GLN A 635 27.05 31.72 -27.88
C GLN A 635 26.92 31.77 -26.35
N ILE A 636 25.72 31.50 -25.84
CA ILE A 636 25.39 31.52 -24.41
C ILE A 636 24.88 30.13 -24.02
N GLU A 637 25.52 29.54 -23.02
CA GLU A 637 25.11 28.28 -22.43
C GLU A 637 24.52 28.57 -21.04
N MET A 638 23.53 27.79 -20.62
CA MET A 638 22.99 27.85 -19.26
C MET A 638 23.36 26.57 -18.50
N ASP A 639 23.79 26.72 -17.24
CA ASP A 639 23.92 25.58 -16.33
C ASP A 639 22.50 25.04 -16.07
N ASN A 640 22.28 23.76 -16.38
CA ASN A 640 21.03 23.05 -16.16
C ASN A 640 21.28 21.77 -15.31
N ALA A 641 20.21 21.07 -14.95
CA ALA A 641 20.30 19.86 -14.10
C ALA A 641 21.09 18.69 -14.76
N SER A 642 21.26 18.70 -16.08
CA SER A 642 21.97 17.68 -16.87
C SER A 642 23.33 18.16 -17.41
N GLY A 643 23.82 19.33 -17.00
CA GLY A 643 25.07 19.93 -17.45
C GLY A 643 24.88 21.24 -18.24
N LEU A 644 25.23 21.22 -19.53
CA LEU A 644 25.20 22.38 -20.44
C LEU A 644 24.23 22.12 -21.60
N THR A 645 23.51 23.15 -22.03
CA THR A 645 22.54 23.04 -23.13
C THR A 645 23.27 23.08 -24.48
N SER A 646 23.31 21.99 -25.24
CA SER A 646 23.95 21.93 -26.57
C SER A 646 22.98 22.17 -27.74
N GLY A 647 21.69 22.34 -27.46
CA GLY A 647 20.61 22.64 -28.41
C GLY A 647 19.24 22.64 -27.71
N GLY A 648 18.23 23.30 -28.31
CA GLY A 648 16.88 23.46 -27.73
C GLY A 648 16.77 24.60 -26.70
N ASP A 649 15.58 24.76 -26.11
CA ASP A 649 15.36 25.72 -25.02
C ASP A 649 16.02 25.19 -23.73
N ALA A 650 16.88 26.01 -23.11
CA ALA A 650 17.50 25.64 -21.84
C ALA A 650 16.46 25.65 -20.71
N TYR A 651 16.56 24.76 -19.71
CA TYR A 651 15.63 24.77 -18.58
C TYR A 651 16.31 24.51 -17.23
N ARG A 652 15.68 25.01 -16.17
CA ARG A 652 16.07 24.71 -14.78
C ARG A 652 14.86 24.18 -14.01
N ARG A 653 15.03 23.03 -13.36
CA ARG A 653 14.01 22.42 -12.49
C ARG A 653 14.15 22.93 -11.06
N GLU A 654 13.04 23.32 -10.46
CA GLU A 654 12.93 23.66 -9.04
C GLU A 654 12.00 22.66 -8.35
N PHE A 655 12.58 21.95 -7.37
CA PHE A 655 11.83 21.09 -6.47
C PHE A 655 11.15 21.96 -5.42
N LEU A 656 9.83 22.08 -5.51
CA LEU A 656 9.03 22.84 -4.57
C LEU A 656 8.94 22.11 -3.21
N PRO A 657 9.06 22.83 -2.08
CA PRO A 657 8.74 22.27 -0.77
C PRO A 657 7.31 21.74 -0.74
N GLU A 658 7.10 20.53 -0.21
CA GLU A 658 5.79 19.85 -0.22
C GLU A 658 5.18 19.60 -1.62
N GLY A 659 5.98 19.77 -2.68
CA GLY A 659 5.53 19.63 -4.07
C GLY A 659 4.48 20.67 -4.47
N VAL A 660 4.43 21.83 -3.80
CA VAL A 660 3.46 22.89 -4.09
C VAL A 660 4.05 24.29 -3.89
N LEU A 661 3.52 25.27 -4.63
CA LEU A 661 3.72 26.69 -4.37
C LEU A 661 2.34 27.32 -4.12
N LEU A 662 2.07 27.65 -2.86
CA LEU A 662 0.77 28.18 -2.42
C LEU A 662 0.55 29.62 -2.88
N PRO A 663 -0.70 30.08 -3.00
CA PRO A 663 -1.02 31.50 -3.24
C PRO A 663 -0.25 32.44 -2.31
N GLY A 664 0.43 33.45 -2.89
CA GLY A 664 1.25 34.42 -2.19
C GLY A 664 2.65 33.93 -1.77
N GLN A 665 2.94 32.63 -1.88
CA GLN A 665 4.25 32.08 -1.54
C GLN A 665 5.28 32.44 -2.63
N SER A 666 6.52 32.69 -2.21
CA SER A 666 7.65 32.94 -3.11
C SER A 666 8.75 31.89 -2.95
N ILE A 667 9.43 31.60 -4.05
CA ILE A 667 10.73 30.93 -4.07
C ILE A 667 11.78 31.83 -4.73
N VAL A 668 13.05 31.49 -4.54
CA VAL A 668 14.17 32.14 -5.20
C VAL A 668 14.89 31.12 -6.06
N GLN A 669 15.13 31.49 -7.32
CA GLN A 669 15.85 30.67 -8.29
C GLN A 669 16.99 31.49 -8.90
N THR A 670 18.12 30.84 -9.12
CA THR A 670 19.26 31.44 -9.84
C THR A 670 19.38 30.83 -11.23
N LEU A 671 19.49 31.65 -12.26
CA LEU A 671 19.88 31.19 -13.60
C LEU A 671 21.34 31.54 -13.82
N VAL A 672 22.12 30.57 -14.26
CA VAL A 672 23.58 30.72 -14.40
C VAL A 672 23.93 30.52 -15.86
N PHE A 673 24.55 31.54 -16.45
CA PHE A 673 24.91 31.57 -17.85
C PHE A 673 26.42 31.60 -18.01
N LYS A 674 26.94 30.83 -18.97
CA LYS A 674 28.31 30.86 -19.45
C LYS A 674 28.34 31.48 -20.84
N ARG A 675 29.23 32.44 -21.04
CA ARG A 675 29.37 33.20 -22.28
C ARG A 675 30.67 32.85 -22.98
N LYS A 676 30.61 32.58 -24.28
CA LYS A 676 31.79 32.51 -25.14
C LYS A 676 32.45 33.89 -25.26
N HIS A 677 33.74 33.92 -25.59
CA HIS A 677 34.49 35.17 -25.77
C HIS A 677 33.81 36.03 -26.87
N HIS A 678 33.50 37.30 -26.56
CA HIS A 678 32.73 38.23 -27.41
C HIS A 678 31.24 37.91 -27.63
N ALA A 679 30.63 37.04 -26.81
CA ALA A 679 29.20 36.79 -26.87
C ALA A 679 28.36 38.06 -26.60
N PRO A 680 27.15 38.18 -27.18
CA PRO A 680 26.23 39.27 -26.88
C PRO A 680 25.81 39.28 -25.40
N ARG A 681 25.17 40.38 -24.96
CA ARG A 681 24.53 40.41 -23.63
C ARG A 681 23.49 39.32 -23.53
N VAL A 682 23.39 38.71 -22.34
CA VAL A 682 22.39 37.69 -22.08
C VAL A 682 21.00 38.33 -22.14
N SER A 683 20.16 37.84 -23.06
CA SER A 683 18.78 38.25 -23.24
C SER A 683 17.96 37.00 -23.50
N TYR A 684 16.82 36.90 -22.83
CA TYR A 684 15.93 35.76 -22.90
C TYR A 684 14.53 36.13 -22.41
N THR A 685 13.58 35.24 -22.65
CA THR A 685 12.28 35.23 -21.98
C THR A 685 12.14 33.96 -21.15
N LEU A 686 11.30 34.02 -20.13
CA LEU A 686 11.06 32.91 -19.22
C LEU A 686 9.64 32.38 -19.38
N THR A 687 9.50 31.06 -19.30
CA THR A 687 8.22 30.37 -19.22
C THR A 687 8.29 29.35 -18.09
N LEU A 688 7.28 29.30 -17.24
CA LEU A 688 7.20 28.32 -16.16
C LEU A 688 6.21 27.24 -16.50
N LEU A 689 6.69 26.00 -16.49
CA LEU A 689 5.87 24.81 -16.59
C LEU A 689 5.80 24.09 -15.24
N SER A 690 4.64 23.59 -14.87
CA SER A 690 4.43 22.71 -13.71
C SER A 690 4.39 21.25 -14.20
N GLY A 691 5.22 20.37 -13.62
CA GLY A 691 5.30 18.94 -13.91
C GLY A 691 6.60 18.28 -13.46
N GLN A 692 6.66 16.94 -13.50
CA GLN A 692 7.84 16.16 -13.06
C GLN A 692 8.67 15.55 -14.20
N GLY A 693 8.12 15.44 -15.40
CA GLY A 693 8.76 14.78 -16.54
C GLY A 693 9.94 15.56 -17.11
N ASN A 694 10.60 15.01 -18.13
CA ASN A 694 11.55 15.76 -18.94
C ASN A 694 10.78 16.57 -20.01
N PRO A 695 11.04 17.89 -20.12
CA PRO A 695 10.30 18.80 -21.01
C PRO A 695 10.64 18.62 -22.49
#